data_AF-A0A1E1WMG7-F1
#
_entry.id   AF-A0A1E1WMG7-F1
#
_cell.length_a   1.000
_cell.length_b   1.000
_cell.length_c   1.000
_cell.angle_alpha   90.00
_cell.angle_beta   90.00
_cell.angle_gamma   90.00
#
_symmetry.space_group_name_H-M   'P 1'
#
loop_
_entity.id
_entity.type
_entity.pdbx_description
1 polymer ?
#
loop_
_entity_poly.entity_id
_entity_poly.type
_entity_poly.pdbx_seq_one_letter_code
_entity_poly.pdbx_strand_id
1 'polypeptide(L)'
;LAVITTTNRMFLLSNVAEPKVRSVPDLPRANEPITSWCVLSTGLRNSAVIGFLVCRDKEIYKCQLGESRAVLMRPDISNPYTQILTMVSSQNGRHVALLTDSGFLWLGSSDFKSKYCEIDTGYIKQPKELVWCGSQAIVGHWDDTMVVYGFNGNAYPYPYDGPFHIIPEMDCVRVISESTHELIQKVPVVVEKIFRINSAAPGSYLLEASKQFQKRSHRADEYIRLVKPDLSNAVQDCIDAAAFEFSPDVQKMLIRAAQFGKGFIIDPVLTDHYVKTCRWLRVLNAIRDPKVAIPLTFLQVQNLGERVLLDRLIWRRLHCLAGHIASYLQIKEGHTRVLSHWACYKVTQPHLDNESAAREIGEKLRNVPGVSYATIAMKAAEKGRKSLAIKILEYETHSKLQVPLLLALGEGPTALLKATASGDTDLVYTVLLHLKEKMGKHEFELTIRSFPLAHALYIKYCASHNREALRKVYVQEDDFHGQAATHIRDAIDQTNPGSAEASLISARECYKKGKNDLGVSICEDARKLCKQQSSLQETYGESFIGLSLHDTVRKLLLLGEVKLADKLRAEYRMPDRRYWWLRILILAERSEWGELDKFSKWKKSPVGYEPFVDACLKHNKSDEALKYLPRCRDDIKVKYYVKAGFYEEAAQVAFEQKDEGALAFVQSKCPIRETLKQERIAALIEQLATRK
;
A
#
# COMPACT_ATOMS: atom_id res chain seq x y z
N LEU A 1 12.86 0.44 31.34
CA LEU A 1 13.09 1.41 32.44
C LEU A 1 12.82 0.72 33.77
N ALA A 2 13.66 0.92 34.77
CA ALA A 2 13.47 0.39 36.13
C ALA A 2 13.08 1.56 37.05
N VAL A 3 12.07 1.36 37.90
CA VAL A 3 11.49 2.43 38.73
C VAL A 3 11.29 1.93 40.15
N ILE A 4 11.64 2.76 41.14
CA ILE A 4 11.29 2.57 42.55
C ILE A 4 10.33 3.69 42.95
N THR A 5 9.22 3.32 43.58
CA THR A 5 8.19 4.26 44.07
C THR A 5 8.53 4.79 45.46
N THR A 6 7.85 5.86 45.89
CA THR A 6 7.97 6.42 47.25
C THR A 6 7.59 5.42 48.35
N THR A 7 6.80 4.40 48.04
CA THR A 7 6.46 3.29 48.93
C THR A 7 7.43 2.12 48.80
N ASN A 8 8.64 2.34 48.26
CA ASN A 8 9.69 1.33 48.05
C ASN A 8 9.30 0.11 47.19
N ARG A 9 8.24 0.22 46.38
CA ARG A 9 7.87 -0.82 45.41
C ARG A 9 8.64 -0.66 44.12
N MET A 10 9.08 -1.77 43.55
CA MET A 10 9.95 -1.82 42.37
C MET A 10 9.20 -2.34 41.14
N PHE A 11 9.39 -1.66 40.02
CA PHE A 11 8.72 -1.99 38.76
C PHE A 11 9.67 -1.93 37.57
N LEU A 12 9.43 -2.82 36.61
CA LEU A 12 10.04 -2.79 35.29
C LEU A 12 9.01 -2.40 34.24
N LEU A 13 9.32 -1.31 33.53
CA LEU A 13 8.55 -0.80 32.41
C LEU A 13 9.22 -1.20 31.11
N SER A 14 8.49 -1.92 30.26
CA SER A 14 8.99 -2.36 28.95
C SER A 14 9.13 -1.22 27.94
N ASN A 15 8.20 -0.25 27.94
CA ASN A 15 8.16 0.88 27.03
C ASN A 15 7.60 2.11 27.78
N VAL A 16 8.17 3.28 27.54
CA VAL A 16 7.71 4.55 28.15
C VAL A 16 6.43 5.05 27.48
N ALA A 17 6.25 4.79 26.17
CA ALA A 17 5.05 5.19 25.43
C ALA A 17 3.86 4.25 25.71
N GLU A 18 4.13 2.95 25.86
CA GLU A 18 3.14 1.91 26.19
C GLU A 18 3.59 1.13 27.43
N PRO A 19 3.32 1.63 28.64
CA PRO A 19 3.86 1.06 29.86
C PRO A 19 3.20 -0.27 30.20
N LYS A 20 3.85 -1.38 29.83
CA LYS A 20 3.58 -2.67 30.47
C LYS A 20 4.44 -2.77 31.72
N VAL A 21 3.77 -2.68 32.86
CA VAL A 21 4.38 -2.72 34.19
C VAL A 21 4.54 -4.18 34.61
N ARG A 22 5.76 -4.56 35.01
CA ARG A 22 6.04 -5.84 35.64
C ARG A 22 6.58 -5.59 37.04
N SER A 23 5.89 -6.11 38.05
CA SER A 23 6.35 -6.02 39.44
C SER A 23 7.49 -6.99 39.71
N VAL A 24 8.33 -6.62 40.67
CA VAL A 24 9.41 -7.42 41.23
C VAL A 24 9.10 -7.64 42.73
N PRO A 25 9.61 -8.69 43.40
CA PRO A 25 9.33 -8.94 44.80
C PRO A 25 9.48 -7.72 45.69
N ASP A 26 8.52 -7.52 46.59
CA ASP A 26 8.59 -6.48 47.61
C ASP A 26 9.73 -6.76 48.59
N LEU A 27 10.34 -5.68 49.08
CA LEU A 27 11.35 -5.75 50.12
C LEU A 27 10.67 -6.01 51.49
N PRO A 28 11.28 -6.81 52.37
CA PRO A 28 10.85 -6.87 53.76
C PRO A 28 10.93 -5.46 54.38
N ARG A 29 10.13 -5.12 55.40
CA ARG A 29 10.18 -3.80 56.07
C ARG A 29 9.93 -2.61 55.13
N ALA A 30 8.86 -2.63 54.34
CA ALA A 30 8.58 -1.61 53.30
C ALA A 30 8.65 -0.14 53.77
N ASN A 31 8.46 0.14 55.07
CA ASN A 31 8.48 1.49 55.64
C ASN A 31 9.89 2.07 55.86
N GLU A 32 10.95 1.26 55.78
CA GLU A 32 12.33 1.75 55.93
C GLU A 32 12.87 2.33 54.61
N PRO A 33 13.61 3.46 54.65
CA PRO A 33 14.16 4.09 53.46
C PRO A 33 15.21 3.18 52.80
N ILE A 34 15.32 3.27 51.47
CA ILE A 34 16.38 2.63 50.69
C ILE A 34 17.60 3.55 50.69
N THR A 35 18.77 3.04 51.08
CA THR A 35 20.02 3.82 51.11
C THR A 35 20.62 3.95 49.72
N SER A 36 20.71 2.85 48.97
CA SER A 36 21.21 2.83 47.60
C SER A 36 20.63 1.64 46.83
N TRP A 37 20.54 1.75 45.50
CA TRP A 37 20.08 0.66 44.65
C TRP A 37 20.72 0.72 43.26
N CYS A 38 20.74 -0.41 42.56
CA CYS A 38 21.14 -0.49 41.17
C CYS A 38 20.40 -1.61 40.43
N VAL A 39 20.49 -1.62 39.10
CA VAL A 39 19.83 -2.59 38.23
C VAL A 39 20.85 -3.57 37.67
N LEU A 40 20.65 -4.84 37.93
CA LEU A 40 21.38 -5.92 37.28
C LEU A 40 20.67 -6.34 36.00
N SER A 41 21.40 -6.33 34.89
CA SER A 41 20.95 -6.92 33.62
C SER A 41 21.96 -7.97 33.19
N THR A 42 21.63 -9.25 33.36
CA THR A 42 22.49 -10.36 32.96
C THR A 42 21.90 -11.08 31.74
N GLY A 43 22.70 -11.26 30.68
CA GLY A 43 22.28 -11.97 29.46
C GLY A 43 22.27 -11.09 28.19
N LEU A 44 22.09 -11.74 27.04
CA LEU A 44 21.95 -11.07 25.73
C LEU A 44 20.57 -10.39 25.62
N ARG A 45 20.45 -9.34 24.80
CA ARG A 45 19.27 -8.44 24.70
C ARG A 45 17.89 -9.15 24.63
N ASN A 46 17.82 -10.39 24.13
CA ASN A 46 16.57 -11.15 23.97
C ASN A 46 16.24 -12.12 25.11
N SER A 47 17.16 -12.36 26.05
CA SER A 47 16.99 -13.25 27.21
C SER A 47 17.64 -12.64 28.47
N ALA A 48 17.52 -11.32 28.61
CA ALA A 48 18.11 -10.61 29.74
C ALA A 48 17.29 -10.91 31.02
N VAL A 49 17.95 -11.51 32.00
CA VAL A 49 17.46 -11.59 33.37
C VAL A 49 17.70 -10.23 34.01
N ILE A 50 16.61 -9.55 34.36
CA ILE A 50 16.67 -8.24 34.99
C ILE A 50 16.36 -8.41 36.47
N GLY A 51 17.23 -7.86 37.31
CA GLY A 51 17.07 -7.81 38.76
C GLY A 51 17.47 -6.47 39.33
N PHE A 52 17.12 -6.27 40.59
CA PHE A 52 17.44 -5.11 41.39
C PHE A 52 18.37 -5.57 42.51
N LEU A 53 19.41 -4.79 42.77
CA LEU A 53 20.07 -4.82 44.07
C LEU A 53 19.60 -3.58 44.83
N VAL A 54 19.09 -3.80 46.03
CA VAL A 54 18.62 -2.72 46.90
C VAL A 54 19.28 -2.87 48.24
N CYS A 55 19.85 -1.77 48.74
CA CYS A 55 20.49 -1.74 50.04
C CYS A 55 19.65 -0.94 51.05
N ARG A 56 19.65 -1.43 52.28
CA ARG A 56 19.20 -0.71 53.48
C ARG A 56 20.25 -0.87 54.56
N ASP A 57 20.88 0.22 54.93
CA ASP A 57 22.03 0.25 55.83
C ASP A 57 23.11 -0.74 55.34
N LYS A 58 23.16 -1.94 55.92
CA LYS A 58 24.11 -3.02 55.57
C LYS A 58 23.48 -4.17 54.78
N GLU A 59 22.16 -4.25 54.77
CA GLU A 59 21.45 -5.38 54.17
C GLU A 59 21.23 -5.13 52.69
N ILE A 60 21.78 -6.00 51.84
CA ILE A 60 21.57 -5.96 50.39
C ILE A 60 20.55 -7.03 50.02
N TYR A 61 19.51 -6.64 49.32
CA TYR A 61 18.48 -7.52 48.79
C TYR A 61 18.58 -7.60 47.28
N LYS A 62 18.67 -8.82 46.76
CA LYS A 62 18.53 -9.12 45.33
C LYS A 62 17.07 -9.45 45.04
N CYS A 63 16.45 -8.69 44.13
CA CYS A 63 15.06 -8.88 43.73
C CYS A 63 15.00 -9.10 42.23
N GLN A 64 14.68 -10.31 41.78
CA GLN A 64 14.68 -10.67 40.37
C GLN A 64 13.25 -10.76 39.81
N LEU A 65 13.09 -10.40 38.53
CA LEU A 65 11.82 -10.57 37.84
C LEU A 65 11.45 -12.07 37.74
N GLY A 66 10.24 -12.43 38.19
CA GLY A 66 9.73 -13.81 38.16
C GLY A 66 9.99 -14.61 39.44
N GLU A 67 10.79 -14.08 40.38
CA GLU A 67 10.90 -14.64 41.72
C GLU A 67 9.74 -14.15 42.60
N SER A 68 9.43 -14.88 43.68
CA SER A 68 8.36 -14.54 44.62
C SER A 68 8.84 -13.75 45.85
N ARG A 69 10.14 -13.78 46.15
CA ARG A 69 10.73 -13.15 47.33
C ARG A 69 12.07 -12.50 47.04
N ALA A 70 12.39 -11.44 47.76
CA ALA A 70 13.72 -10.85 47.79
C ALA A 70 14.70 -11.79 48.50
N VAL A 71 15.93 -11.91 47.97
CA VAL A 71 17.00 -12.73 48.55
C VAL A 71 18.01 -11.82 49.24
N LEU A 72 18.26 -12.07 50.53
CA LEU A 72 19.29 -11.34 51.29
C LEU A 72 20.68 -11.80 50.83
N MET A 73 21.50 -10.85 50.40
CA MET A 73 22.88 -11.02 49.99
C MET A 73 23.81 -10.44 51.07
N ARG A 74 24.94 -11.11 51.32
CA ARG A 74 25.92 -10.69 52.31
C ARG A 74 27.29 -10.54 51.64
N PRO A 75 27.74 -9.30 51.35
CA PRO A 75 29.07 -9.09 50.80
C PRO A 75 30.13 -9.33 51.88
N ASP A 76 31.28 -9.89 51.48
CA ASP A 76 32.45 -10.05 52.33
C ASP A 76 33.26 -8.74 52.38
N ILE A 77 32.85 -7.83 53.27
CA ILE A 77 33.52 -6.56 53.54
C ILE A 77 34.32 -6.70 54.84
N SER A 78 35.62 -6.46 54.77
CA SER A 78 36.55 -6.74 55.87
C SER A 78 36.59 -5.59 56.89
N ASN A 79 36.50 -4.35 56.42
CA ASN A 79 36.52 -3.18 57.30
C ASN A 79 35.13 -2.89 57.90
N PRO A 80 35.08 -2.33 59.13
CA PRO A 80 33.81 -1.96 59.75
C PRO A 80 33.16 -0.78 59.00
N TYR A 81 31.83 -0.86 58.85
CA TYR A 81 30.98 0.17 58.25
C TYR A 81 29.63 0.17 58.94
N THR A 82 28.83 1.23 58.80
CA THR A 82 27.45 1.28 59.29
C THR A 82 26.43 1.18 58.16
N GLN A 83 26.75 1.71 56.99
CA GLN A 83 25.87 1.71 55.82
C GLN A 83 26.63 1.71 54.49
N ILE A 84 25.95 1.31 53.43
CA ILE A 84 26.43 1.44 52.05
C ILE A 84 25.83 2.69 51.44
N LEU A 85 26.69 3.65 51.07
CA LEU A 85 26.29 4.95 50.52
C LEU A 85 25.89 4.86 49.04
N THR A 86 26.65 4.10 48.25
CA THR A 86 26.43 3.99 46.80
C THR A 86 26.73 2.57 46.34
N MET A 87 25.89 2.07 45.43
CA MET A 87 26.04 0.77 44.80
C MET A 87 25.85 0.91 43.30
N VAL A 88 26.80 0.38 42.52
CA VAL A 88 26.74 0.42 41.06
C VAL A 88 27.14 -0.91 40.44
N SER A 89 26.39 -1.31 39.41
CA SER A 89 26.60 -2.56 38.67
C SER A 89 27.31 -2.31 37.34
N SER A 90 28.14 -3.25 36.92
CA SER A 90 28.79 -3.20 35.61
C SER A 90 27.78 -3.35 34.48
N GLN A 91 28.12 -2.83 33.29
CA GLN A 91 27.23 -2.86 32.13
C GLN A 91 26.85 -4.29 31.68
N ASN A 92 27.72 -5.27 31.93
CA ASN A 92 27.46 -6.68 31.66
C ASN A 92 26.67 -7.41 32.78
N GLY A 93 26.35 -6.70 33.86
CA GLY A 93 25.62 -7.21 35.02
C GLY A 93 26.38 -8.21 35.89
N ARG A 94 27.67 -8.46 35.62
CA ARG A 94 28.46 -9.49 36.31
C ARG A 94 29.16 -9.00 37.57
N HIS A 95 29.46 -7.71 37.66
CA HIS A 95 30.26 -7.11 38.72
C HIS A 95 29.50 -5.99 39.42
N VAL A 96 29.80 -5.77 40.69
CA VAL A 96 29.19 -4.73 41.51
C VAL A 96 30.28 -4.03 42.31
N ALA A 97 30.11 -2.72 42.48
CA ALA A 97 30.91 -1.89 43.36
C ALA A 97 30.02 -1.31 44.46
N LEU A 98 30.50 -1.35 45.70
CA LEU A 98 29.83 -0.83 46.89
C LEU A 98 30.76 0.17 47.56
N LEU A 99 30.29 1.37 47.85
CA LEU A 99 31.00 2.34 48.67
C LEU A 99 30.37 2.39 50.06
N THR A 100 31.16 2.15 51.10
CA THR A 100 30.72 2.24 52.49
C THR A 100 30.82 3.67 53.03
N ASP A 101 30.10 3.94 54.12
CA ASP A 101 30.22 5.19 54.89
C ASP A 101 31.57 5.35 55.59
N SER A 102 32.32 4.27 55.79
CA SER A 102 33.72 4.31 56.25
C SER A 102 34.73 4.66 55.15
N GLY A 103 34.28 4.89 53.91
CA GLY A 103 35.14 5.29 52.79
C GLY A 103 35.81 4.13 52.05
N PHE A 104 35.38 2.88 52.27
CA PHE A 104 35.92 1.72 51.56
C PHE A 104 35.09 1.39 50.33
N LEU A 105 35.76 1.28 49.17
CA LEU A 105 35.19 0.81 47.92
C LEU A 105 35.44 -0.69 47.77
N TRP A 106 34.38 -1.48 47.90
CA TRP A 106 34.39 -2.92 47.68
C TRP A 106 34.03 -3.25 46.22
N LEU A 107 34.83 -4.08 45.57
CA LEU A 107 34.59 -4.59 44.21
C LEU A 107 34.45 -6.10 44.23
N GLY A 108 33.41 -6.63 43.57
CA GLY A 108 33.23 -8.07 43.49
C GLY A 108 32.18 -8.52 42.47
N SER A 109 31.88 -9.81 42.48
CA SER A 109 30.84 -10.40 41.65
C SER A 109 29.44 -9.99 42.11
N SER A 110 28.52 -9.87 41.16
CA SER A 110 27.11 -9.50 41.42
C SER A 110 26.33 -10.52 42.27
N ASP A 111 26.84 -11.76 42.37
CA ASP A 111 26.32 -12.79 43.28
C ASP A 111 27.01 -12.79 44.65
N PHE A 112 27.92 -11.86 44.89
CA PHE A 112 28.68 -11.67 46.13
C PHE A 112 29.52 -12.89 46.58
N LYS A 113 29.78 -13.85 45.67
CA LYS A 113 30.64 -15.01 45.97
C LYS A 113 32.13 -14.73 45.84
N SER A 114 32.50 -13.74 45.03
CA SER A 114 33.90 -13.42 44.77
C SER A 114 34.16 -11.94 45.06
N LYS A 115 35.02 -11.69 46.03
CA LYS A 115 35.62 -10.39 46.28
C LYS A 115 36.85 -10.22 45.38
N TYR A 116 36.94 -9.11 44.66
CA TYR A 116 38.10 -8.79 43.83
C TYR A 116 39.11 -7.96 44.62
N CYS A 117 38.65 -6.86 45.22
CA CYS A 117 39.46 -6.01 46.08
C CYS A 117 38.56 -5.13 46.97
N GLU A 118 39.17 -4.56 48.01
CA GLU A 118 38.59 -3.54 48.88
C GLU A 118 39.61 -2.42 49.01
N ILE A 119 39.22 -1.19 48.66
CA ILE A 119 40.13 -0.06 48.49
C ILE A 119 39.70 1.05 49.44
N ASP A 120 40.63 1.55 50.25
CA ASP A 120 40.42 2.79 51.00
C ASP A 120 40.45 3.97 50.03
N THR A 121 39.31 4.64 49.88
CA THR A 121 39.20 5.80 48.99
C THR A 121 39.68 7.09 49.65
N GLY A 122 39.79 7.13 50.98
CA GLY A 122 39.98 8.36 51.76
C GLY A 122 38.75 9.28 51.81
N TYR A 123 37.65 8.91 51.13
CA TYR A 123 36.42 9.71 51.07
C TYR A 123 35.27 9.06 51.84
N ILE A 124 34.90 9.68 52.96
CA ILE A 124 33.80 9.23 53.85
C ILE A 124 32.43 9.74 53.36
N LYS A 125 32.42 10.61 52.34
CA LYS A 125 31.20 11.19 51.75
C LYS A 125 30.79 10.47 50.46
N GLN A 126 29.50 10.58 50.14
CA GLN A 126 28.96 10.05 48.90
C GLN A 126 29.59 10.76 47.67
N PRO A 127 30.05 10.01 46.65
CA PRO A 127 30.54 10.59 45.41
C PRO A 127 29.42 11.27 44.65
N LYS A 128 29.75 12.30 43.87
CA LYS A 128 28.80 12.93 42.95
C LYS A 128 28.34 11.91 41.91
N GLU A 129 29.30 11.18 41.35
CA GLU A 129 29.09 10.14 40.35
C GLU A 129 30.07 8.99 40.61
N LEU A 130 29.59 7.75 40.54
CA LEU A 130 30.40 6.55 40.66
C LEU A 130 29.98 5.60 39.55
N VAL A 131 30.84 5.32 38.60
CA VAL A 131 30.46 4.62 37.37
C VAL A 131 31.49 3.60 36.94
N TRP A 132 31.03 2.59 36.20
CA TRP A 132 31.91 1.60 35.61
C TRP A 132 32.53 2.10 34.31
N CYS A 133 33.84 1.96 34.17
CA CYS A 133 34.53 2.05 32.89
C CYS A 133 34.52 0.68 32.21
N GLY A 134 33.50 0.46 31.37
CA GLY A 134 33.20 -0.84 30.79
C GLY A 134 32.84 -1.87 31.87
N SER A 135 33.75 -2.79 32.19
CA SER A 135 33.54 -3.81 33.23
C SER A 135 34.81 -4.15 34.01
N GLN A 136 35.82 -3.27 33.96
CA GLN A 136 37.17 -3.61 34.42
C GLN A 136 37.82 -2.55 35.32
N ALA A 137 37.18 -1.39 35.47
CA ALA A 137 37.59 -0.34 36.40
C ALA A 137 36.37 0.46 36.86
N ILE A 138 36.49 1.09 38.02
CA ILE A 138 35.53 2.06 38.55
C ILE A 138 36.11 3.46 38.43
N VAL A 139 35.29 4.42 38.04
CA VAL A 139 35.61 5.83 38.04
C VAL A 139 34.69 6.52 39.03
N GLY A 140 35.26 7.19 40.02
CA GLY A 140 34.50 7.98 40.96
C GLY A 140 34.85 9.47 40.85
N HIS A 141 33.86 10.30 41.13
CA HIS A 141 33.96 11.76 41.11
C HIS A 141 33.68 12.32 42.51
N TRP A 142 34.68 12.98 43.08
CA TRP A 142 34.61 13.72 44.33
C TRP A 142 35.08 15.15 44.10
N ASP A 143 34.25 16.13 44.46
CA ASP A 143 34.55 17.56 44.31
C ASP A 143 35.11 17.91 42.92
N ASP A 144 36.42 18.18 42.84
CA ASP A 144 37.21 18.57 41.66
C ASP A 144 38.22 17.48 41.26
N THR A 145 38.08 16.27 41.80
CA THR A 145 38.97 15.13 41.52
C THR A 145 38.18 13.93 41.02
N MET A 146 38.65 13.36 39.92
CA MET A 146 38.22 12.07 39.42
C MET A 146 39.24 11.01 39.83
N VAL A 147 38.81 9.85 40.30
CA VAL A 147 39.72 8.75 40.66
C VAL A 147 39.32 7.48 39.92
N VAL A 148 40.29 6.83 39.28
CA VAL A 148 40.13 5.54 38.61
C VAL A 148 40.65 4.43 39.52
N TYR A 149 39.79 3.48 39.86
CA TYR A 149 40.08 2.32 40.70
C TYR A 149 40.15 1.05 39.87
N GLY A 150 41.27 0.35 39.96
CA GLY A 150 41.49 -0.94 39.33
C GLY A 150 41.19 -2.12 40.25
N PHE A 151 40.98 -3.30 39.66
CA PHE A 151 40.80 -4.55 40.43
C PHE A 151 42.06 -5.02 41.18
N ASN A 152 43.21 -4.44 40.87
CA ASN A 152 44.46 -4.68 41.57
C ASN A 152 44.61 -3.86 42.88
N GLY A 153 43.61 -3.04 43.21
CA GLY A 153 43.64 -2.18 44.39
C GLY A 153 44.30 -0.82 44.18
N ASN A 154 44.80 -0.54 42.96
CA ASN A 154 45.41 0.75 42.65
C ASN A 154 44.34 1.82 42.42
N ALA A 155 44.63 3.03 42.91
CA ALA A 155 43.84 4.23 42.68
C ALA A 155 44.67 5.28 41.93
N TYR A 156 44.09 5.88 40.89
CA TYR A 156 44.73 6.89 40.06
C TYR A 156 43.90 8.18 40.08
N PRO A 157 44.30 9.21 40.87
CA PRO A 157 43.59 10.47 40.94
C PRO A 157 43.97 11.40 39.77
N TYR A 158 42.97 12.14 39.28
CA TYR A 158 43.06 13.12 38.21
C TYR A 158 42.35 14.41 38.66
N PRO A 159 43.08 15.47 38.98
CA PRO A 159 42.49 16.77 39.33
C PRO A 159 41.95 17.47 38.08
N TYR A 160 40.83 18.18 38.23
CA TYR A 160 40.23 19.02 37.19
C TYR A 160 40.06 20.45 37.68
N ASP A 161 40.36 21.40 36.80
CA ASP A 161 40.14 22.82 37.06
C ASP A 161 38.69 23.19 36.70
N GLY A 162 37.76 22.95 37.62
CA GLY A 162 36.35 23.32 37.48
C GLY A 162 35.36 22.14 37.39
N PRO A 163 34.06 22.42 37.19
CA PRO A 163 33.02 21.41 37.18
C PRO A 163 33.16 20.48 35.96
N PHE A 164 32.99 19.18 36.21
CA PHE A 164 32.95 18.16 35.18
C PHE A 164 31.91 17.09 35.52
N HIS A 165 31.52 16.32 34.51
CA HIS A 165 30.62 15.18 34.62
C HIS A 165 31.22 13.94 33.95
N ILE A 166 31.02 12.78 34.56
CA ILE A 166 31.41 11.47 34.06
C ILE A 166 30.18 10.70 33.57
N ILE A 167 30.21 10.31 32.30
CA ILE A 167 29.12 9.60 31.64
C ILE A 167 29.61 8.19 31.28
N PRO A 168 29.01 7.13 31.85
CA PRO A 168 29.39 5.76 31.51
C PRO A 168 28.88 5.38 30.13
N GLU A 169 29.75 4.70 29.40
CA GLU A 169 29.46 4.11 28.10
C GLU A 169 29.80 2.61 28.13
N MET A 170 29.53 1.89 27.05
CA MET A 170 29.67 0.43 27.04
C MET A 170 31.11 -0.09 27.26
N ASP A 171 32.11 0.68 26.82
CA ASP A 171 33.53 0.31 26.82
C ASP A 171 34.46 1.38 27.40
N CYS A 172 33.90 2.50 27.85
CA CYS A 172 34.63 3.68 28.28
C CYS A 172 33.79 4.56 29.23
N VAL A 173 34.41 5.62 29.75
CA VAL A 173 33.74 6.72 30.44
C VAL A 173 34.10 8.00 29.70
N ARG A 174 33.11 8.86 29.49
CA ARG A 174 33.33 10.21 28.95
C ARG A 174 33.43 11.18 30.10
N VAL A 175 34.41 12.06 30.05
CA VAL A 175 34.50 13.20 30.96
C VAL A 175 34.18 14.45 30.17
N ILE A 176 33.18 15.19 30.60
CA ILE A 176 32.77 16.44 29.98
C ILE A 176 33.01 17.55 30.99
N SER A 177 33.97 18.41 30.70
CA SER A 177 34.24 19.64 31.45
C SER A 177 33.71 20.85 30.66
N GLU A 178 33.90 22.06 31.19
CA GLU A 178 33.56 23.30 30.49
C GLU A 178 34.33 23.50 29.18
N SER A 179 35.51 22.90 29.05
CA SER A 179 36.43 23.13 27.92
C SER A 179 36.85 21.86 27.17
N THR A 180 36.74 20.68 27.78
CA THR A 180 37.24 19.42 27.23
C THR A 180 36.17 18.32 27.20
N HIS A 181 36.29 17.44 26.21
CA HIS A 181 35.59 16.17 26.15
C HIS A 181 36.64 15.07 26.05
N GLU A 182 36.82 14.35 27.15
CA GLU A 182 37.84 13.32 27.29
C GLU A 182 37.21 11.93 27.31
N LEU A 183 37.98 10.94 26.87
CA LEU A 183 37.57 9.54 26.82
C LEU A 183 38.54 8.72 27.67
N ILE A 184 38.00 8.08 28.70
CA ILE A 184 38.75 7.15 29.54
C ILE A 184 38.35 5.75 29.15
N GLN A 185 39.33 4.98 28.69
CA GLN A 185 39.13 3.59 28.30
C GLN A 185 40.32 2.78 28.81
N LYS A 186 40.05 1.57 29.29
CA LYS A 186 41.14 0.62 29.51
C LYS A 186 41.78 0.28 28.18
N VAL A 187 43.11 0.42 28.11
CA VAL A 187 43.90 0.04 26.93
C VAL A 187 43.50 -1.39 26.50
N PRO A 188 42.99 -1.58 25.27
CA PRO A 188 42.58 -2.89 24.80
C PRO A 188 43.76 -3.86 24.75
N VAL A 189 43.51 -5.12 25.10
CA VAL A 189 44.56 -6.15 25.21
C VAL A 189 45.34 -6.32 23.91
N VAL A 190 44.68 -6.18 22.75
CA VAL A 190 45.34 -6.28 21.44
C VAL A 190 46.31 -5.11 21.20
N VAL A 191 45.93 -3.90 21.62
CA VAL A 191 46.80 -2.71 21.55
C VAL A 191 47.99 -2.88 22.49
N GLU A 192 47.74 -3.34 23.72
CA GLU A 192 48.81 -3.63 24.69
C GLU A 192 49.79 -4.67 24.14
N LYS A 193 49.30 -5.78 23.59
CA LYS A 193 50.14 -6.82 22.97
C LYS A 193 51.07 -6.27 21.90
N ILE A 194 50.65 -5.29 21.11
CA ILE A 194 51.47 -4.75 20.01
C ILE A 194 52.46 -3.70 20.52
N PHE A 195 52.04 -2.79 21.40
CA PHE A 195 52.83 -1.63 21.80
C PHE A 195 53.58 -1.76 23.12
N ARG A 196 53.32 -2.82 23.90
CA ARG A 196 54.04 -3.06 25.16
C ARG A 196 55.54 -3.18 24.91
N ILE A 197 56.32 -2.51 25.75
CA ILE A 197 57.79 -2.55 25.71
C ILE A 197 58.25 -4.00 25.82
N ASN A 198 59.18 -4.40 24.94
CA ASN A 198 59.69 -5.78 24.84
C ASN A 198 58.60 -6.83 24.58
N SER A 199 57.51 -6.45 23.91
CA SER A 199 56.50 -7.44 23.50
C SER A 199 57.05 -8.41 22.46
N ALA A 200 56.97 -9.70 22.78
CA ALA A 200 57.24 -10.81 21.86
C ALA A 200 55.97 -11.30 21.13
N ALA A 201 54.90 -10.49 21.12
CA ALA A 201 53.67 -10.86 20.41
C ALA A 201 53.86 -10.83 18.89
N PRO A 202 53.23 -11.75 18.13
CA PRO A 202 53.31 -11.78 16.66
C PRO A 202 52.97 -10.44 15.99
N GLY A 203 51.94 -9.74 16.48
CA GLY A 203 51.56 -8.41 15.96
C GLY A 203 52.61 -7.31 16.17
N SER A 204 53.39 -7.37 17.26
CA SER A 204 54.50 -6.44 17.53
C SER A 204 55.63 -6.62 16.51
N TYR A 205 56.03 -7.87 16.28
CA TYR A 205 57.04 -8.20 15.28
C TYR A 205 56.59 -7.89 13.85
N LEU A 206 55.31 -8.09 13.51
CA LEU A 206 54.76 -7.70 12.21
C LEU A 206 54.80 -6.18 12.00
N LEU A 207 54.48 -5.42 13.05
CA LEU A 207 54.58 -3.96 13.02
C LEU A 207 56.04 -3.51 12.79
N GLU A 208 57.00 -4.13 13.48
CA GLU A 208 58.42 -3.81 13.28
C GLU A 208 58.93 -4.25 11.89
N ALA A 209 58.53 -5.42 11.41
CA ALA A 209 58.79 -5.85 10.03
C ALA A 209 58.31 -4.81 9.01
N SER A 210 57.09 -4.30 9.17
CA SER A 210 56.54 -3.26 8.29
C SER A 210 57.32 -1.95 8.36
N LYS A 211 57.76 -1.52 9.57
CA LYS A 211 58.61 -0.33 9.73
C LYS A 211 59.98 -0.49 9.06
N GLN A 212 60.62 -1.64 9.22
CA GLN A 212 61.91 -1.94 8.58
C GLN A 212 61.78 -2.04 7.05
N PHE A 213 60.65 -2.59 6.57
CA PHE A 213 60.35 -2.64 5.14
C PHE A 213 60.20 -1.24 4.55
N GLN A 214 59.49 -0.33 5.23
CA GLN A 214 59.37 1.07 4.82
C GLN A 214 60.73 1.79 4.77
N LYS A 215 61.66 1.42 5.66
CA LYS A 215 63.06 1.90 5.67
C LYS A 215 63.95 1.21 4.62
N ARG A 216 63.42 0.27 3.82
CA ARG A 216 64.16 -0.55 2.85
C ARG A 216 65.31 -1.35 3.48
N SER A 217 65.12 -1.81 4.72
CA SER A 217 66.10 -2.61 5.48
C SER A 217 65.85 -4.10 5.29
N HIS A 218 66.91 -4.90 5.13
CA HIS A 218 66.83 -6.36 5.04
C HIS A 218 66.27 -7.01 6.31
N ARG A 219 66.37 -6.32 7.47
CA ARG A 219 65.82 -6.78 8.75
C ARG A 219 64.31 -7.04 8.71
N ALA A 220 63.60 -6.49 7.73
CA ALA A 220 62.19 -6.82 7.50
C ALA A 220 61.97 -8.33 7.24
N ASP A 221 62.89 -8.99 6.53
CA ASP A 221 62.83 -10.43 6.26
C ASP A 221 63.11 -11.26 7.53
N GLU A 222 63.98 -10.77 8.42
CA GLU A 222 64.24 -11.41 9.70
C GLU A 222 62.98 -11.40 10.57
N TYR A 223 62.34 -10.24 10.72
CA TYR A 223 61.12 -10.11 11.54
C TYR A 223 59.93 -10.86 10.95
N ILE A 224 59.74 -10.89 9.62
CA ILE A 224 58.63 -11.64 9.02
C ILE A 224 58.81 -13.16 9.19
N ARG A 225 60.04 -13.67 9.15
CA ARG A 225 60.32 -15.09 9.43
C ARG A 225 59.95 -15.50 10.85
N LEU A 226 60.17 -14.61 11.83
CA LEU A 226 59.77 -14.85 13.23
C LEU A 226 58.25 -14.96 13.39
N VAL A 227 57.47 -14.25 12.56
CA VAL A 227 56.00 -14.20 12.65
C VAL A 227 55.30 -15.19 11.71
N LYS A 228 56.01 -15.76 10.74
CA LYS A 228 55.46 -16.66 9.71
C LYS A 228 54.48 -17.75 10.23
N PRO A 229 54.71 -18.45 11.36
CA PRO A 229 53.77 -19.47 11.83
C PRO A 229 52.41 -18.90 12.28
N ASP A 230 52.40 -17.67 12.82
CA ASP A 230 51.22 -17.02 13.40
C ASP A 230 50.80 -15.76 12.63
N LEU A 231 51.18 -15.68 11.35
CA LEU A 231 51.06 -14.45 10.58
C LEU A 231 49.60 -14.00 10.41
N SER A 232 48.66 -14.94 10.25
CA SER A 232 47.23 -14.61 10.20
C SER A 232 46.74 -13.94 11.48
N ASN A 233 47.16 -14.45 12.65
CA ASN A 233 46.83 -13.88 13.96
C ASN A 233 47.50 -12.50 14.13
N ALA A 234 48.75 -12.34 13.70
CA ALA A 234 49.45 -11.07 13.76
C ALA A 234 48.78 -9.98 12.91
N VAL A 235 48.34 -10.35 11.69
CA VAL A 235 47.60 -9.44 10.80
C VAL A 235 46.26 -9.08 11.43
N GLN A 236 45.53 -10.05 11.98
CA GLN A 236 44.27 -9.79 12.69
C GLN A 236 44.47 -8.85 13.88
N ASP A 237 45.48 -9.11 14.73
CA ASP A 237 45.83 -8.25 15.86
C ASP A 237 46.12 -6.80 15.41
N CYS A 238 46.86 -6.60 14.32
CA CYS A 238 47.10 -5.26 13.77
C CYS A 238 45.82 -4.58 13.27
N ILE A 239 44.89 -5.32 12.64
CA ILE A 239 43.60 -4.78 12.18
C ILE A 239 42.74 -4.38 13.39
N ASP A 240 42.63 -5.27 14.38
CA ASP A 240 41.80 -5.06 15.57
C ASP A 240 42.36 -3.93 16.43
N ALA A 241 43.68 -3.86 16.63
CA ALA A 241 44.32 -2.74 17.32
C ALA A 241 44.05 -1.41 16.62
N ALA A 242 44.11 -1.37 15.29
CA ALA A 242 43.81 -0.14 14.54
C ALA A 242 42.38 0.35 14.79
N ALA A 243 41.42 -0.54 14.97
CA ALA A 243 40.02 -0.20 15.22
C ALA A 243 39.81 0.53 16.57
N PHE A 244 40.62 0.22 17.58
CA PHE A 244 40.54 0.86 18.90
C PHE A 244 41.26 2.20 18.97
N GLU A 245 42.22 2.45 18.09
CA GLU A 245 43.00 3.68 18.09
C GLU A 245 42.20 4.90 17.59
N PHE A 246 42.52 6.07 18.14
CA PHE A 246 41.91 7.35 17.75
C PHE A 246 42.83 8.20 16.87
N SER A 247 44.15 8.02 16.99
CA SER A 247 45.12 8.76 16.17
C SER A 247 45.14 8.23 14.73
N PRO A 248 44.87 9.05 13.70
CA PRO A 248 44.93 8.62 12.31
C PRO A 248 46.31 8.10 11.89
N ASP A 249 47.38 8.59 12.50
CA ASP A 249 48.75 8.17 12.17
C ASP A 249 49.06 6.77 12.71
N VAL A 250 48.63 6.49 13.95
CA VAL A 250 48.75 5.15 14.56
C VAL A 250 47.88 4.14 13.82
N GLN A 251 46.64 4.52 13.48
CA GLN A 251 45.75 3.69 12.66
C GLN A 251 46.39 3.34 11.30
N LYS A 252 46.92 4.34 10.57
CA LYS A 252 47.60 4.10 9.28
C LYS A 252 48.82 3.19 9.44
N MET A 253 49.59 3.38 10.51
CA MET A 253 50.76 2.55 10.80
C MET A 253 50.38 1.09 10.99
N LEU A 254 49.35 0.79 11.81
CA LEU A 254 48.86 -0.56 12.06
C LEU A 254 48.22 -1.18 10.81
N ILE A 255 47.42 -0.43 10.07
CA ILE A 255 46.80 -0.90 8.82
C ILE A 255 47.86 -1.19 7.75
N ARG A 256 48.94 -0.40 7.66
CA ARG A 256 50.08 -0.71 6.77
C ARG A 256 50.81 -1.99 7.19
N ALA A 257 50.94 -2.24 8.49
CA ALA A 257 51.53 -3.50 8.98
C ALA A 257 50.64 -4.70 8.62
N ALA A 258 49.33 -4.59 8.82
CA ALA A 258 48.38 -5.59 8.38
C ALA A 258 48.41 -5.82 6.86
N GLN A 259 48.49 -4.75 6.06
CA GLN A 259 48.63 -4.84 4.60
C GLN A 259 49.91 -5.56 4.18
N PHE A 260 51.02 -5.26 4.84
CA PHE A 260 52.30 -5.93 4.60
C PHE A 260 52.21 -7.43 4.89
N GLY A 261 51.69 -7.82 6.07
CA GLY A 261 51.52 -9.23 6.42
C GLY A 261 50.55 -9.97 5.51
N LYS A 262 49.46 -9.30 5.11
CA LYS A 262 48.49 -9.83 4.14
C LYS A 262 49.14 -10.18 2.79
N GLY A 263 50.23 -9.53 2.41
CA GLY A 263 50.96 -9.85 1.17
C GLY A 263 51.52 -11.28 1.12
N PHE A 264 51.66 -11.95 2.26
CA PHE A 264 52.22 -13.30 2.36
C PHE A 264 51.17 -14.38 2.62
N ILE A 265 49.88 -14.02 2.75
CA ILE A 265 48.79 -14.94 3.09
C ILE A 265 47.61 -14.76 2.14
N ILE A 266 46.92 -15.86 1.83
CA ILE A 266 45.68 -15.86 1.06
C ILE A 266 44.56 -16.30 2.01
N ASP A 267 43.97 -15.32 2.69
CA ASP A 267 42.82 -15.52 3.58
C ASP A 267 41.69 -14.56 3.18
N PRO A 268 40.59 -15.06 2.57
CA PRO A 268 39.45 -14.25 2.18
C PRO A 268 38.72 -13.59 3.37
N VAL A 269 38.64 -14.26 4.52
CA VAL A 269 37.92 -13.76 5.71
C VAL A 269 38.68 -12.60 6.32
N LEU A 270 39.98 -12.76 6.50
CA LEU A 270 40.86 -11.70 7.00
C LEU A 270 40.92 -10.52 6.03
N THR A 271 40.88 -10.80 4.72
CA THR A 271 40.79 -9.78 3.68
C THR A 271 39.53 -8.94 3.79
N ASP A 272 38.37 -9.58 4.00
CA ASP A 272 37.10 -8.88 4.20
C ASP A 272 37.12 -8.06 5.50
N HIS A 273 37.65 -8.61 6.59
CA HIS A 273 37.82 -7.89 7.87
C HIS A 273 38.71 -6.65 7.74
N TYR A 274 39.84 -6.76 7.04
CA TYR A 274 40.72 -5.63 6.72
C TYR A 274 39.96 -4.52 5.97
N VAL A 275 39.22 -4.88 4.92
CA VAL A 275 38.48 -3.91 4.10
C VAL A 275 37.37 -3.24 4.91
N LYS A 276 36.60 -4.02 5.69
CA LYS A 276 35.54 -3.51 6.57
C LYS A 276 36.09 -2.55 7.62
N THR A 277 37.19 -2.91 8.27
CA THR A 277 37.83 -2.07 9.29
C THR A 277 38.35 -0.77 8.67
N CYS A 278 39.00 -0.82 7.51
CA CYS A 278 39.43 0.39 6.79
C CYS A 278 38.25 1.32 6.44
N ARG A 279 37.11 0.76 6.01
CA ARG A 279 35.88 1.55 5.74
C ARG A 279 35.39 2.24 7.00
N TRP A 280 35.29 1.50 8.11
CA TRP A 280 34.84 2.04 9.39
C TRP A 280 35.78 3.08 9.97
N LEU A 281 37.10 2.90 9.88
CA LEU A 281 38.07 3.88 10.35
C LEU A 281 37.92 5.23 9.65
N ARG A 282 37.67 5.24 8.34
CA ARG A 282 37.40 6.49 7.60
C ARG A 282 36.13 7.19 8.11
N VAL A 283 35.06 6.43 8.33
CA VAL A 283 33.80 6.97 8.86
C VAL A 283 33.99 7.49 10.28
N LEU A 284 34.64 6.71 11.15
CA LEU A 284 34.93 7.08 12.54
C LEU A 284 35.76 8.36 12.61
N ASN A 285 36.84 8.47 11.83
CA ASN A 285 37.65 9.68 11.80
C ASN A 285 36.86 10.90 11.32
N ALA A 286 35.97 10.73 10.34
CA ALA A 286 35.13 11.83 9.86
C ALA A 286 34.12 12.31 10.91
N ILE A 287 33.53 11.40 11.70
CA ILE A 287 32.56 11.78 12.74
C ILE A 287 33.23 12.23 14.06
N ARG A 288 34.46 11.78 14.32
CA ARG A 288 35.29 12.20 15.45
C ARG A 288 35.92 13.58 15.25
N ASP A 289 35.97 14.08 14.02
CA ASP A 289 36.47 15.42 13.72
C ASP A 289 35.82 16.46 14.65
N PRO A 290 36.57 17.40 15.25
CA PRO A 290 36.04 18.38 16.20
C PRO A 290 34.86 19.20 15.66
N LYS A 291 34.77 19.43 14.34
CA LYS A 291 33.63 20.13 13.73
C LYS A 291 32.36 19.30 13.75
N VAL A 292 32.48 17.98 13.74
CA VAL A 292 31.36 17.03 13.83
C VAL A 292 31.10 16.66 15.28
N ALA A 293 32.12 16.43 16.10
CA ALA A 293 32.00 16.14 17.54
C ALA A 293 31.03 14.99 17.86
N ILE A 294 31.19 13.83 17.18
CA ILE A 294 30.53 12.56 17.55
C ILE A 294 31.62 11.52 17.82
N PRO A 295 32.27 11.57 19.00
CA PRO A 295 33.44 10.74 19.32
C PRO A 295 33.08 9.29 19.68
N LEU A 296 32.55 8.52 18.73
CA LEU A 296 32.22 7.11 18.93
C LEU A 296 33.46 6.21 18.93
N THR A 297 33.47 5.21 19.80
CA THR A 297 34.37 4.06 19.73
C THR A 297 33.93 3.09 18.64
N PHE A 298 34.83 2.20 18.22
CA PHE A 298 34.47 1.16 17.25
C PHE A 298 33.41 0.20 17.80
N LEU A 299 33.48 -0.14 19.08
CA LEU A 299 32.49 -1.01 19.70
C LEU A 299 31.10 -0.35 19.79
N GLN A 300 31.06 0.95 20.10
CA GLN A 300 29.83 1.73 20.08
C GLN A 300 29.18 1.74 18.70
N VAL A 301 29.95 1.96 17.63
CA VAL A 301 29.37 2.01 16.28
C VAL A 301 28.87 0.64 15.81
N GLN A 302 29.57 -0.44 16.16
CA GLN A 302 29.11 -1.81 15.90
C GLN A 302 27.79 -2.13 16.63
N ASN A 303 27.65 -1.67 17.88
CA ASN A 303 26.46 -1.92 18.70
C ASN A 303 25.26 -1.03 18.34
N LEU A 304 25.51 0.19 17.85
CA LEU A 304 24.47 1.12 17.37
C LEU A 304 23.96 0.76 15.97
N GLY A 305 24.89 0.35 15.09
CA GLY A 305 24.62 0.09 13.69
C GLY A 305 24.60 1.34 12.80
N GLU A 306 24.75 1.10 11.50
CA GLU A 306 24.88 2.13 10.45
C GLU A 306 23.67 3.08 10.38
N ARG A 307 22.45 2.55 10.53
CA ARG A 307 21.21 3.33 10.46
C ARG A 307 21.10 4.38 11.57
N VAL A 308 21.43 3.99 12.81
CA VAL A 308 21.35 4.89 13.96
C VAL A 308 22.43 5.98 13.87
N LEU A 309 23.63 5.65 13.40
CA LEU A 309 24.66 6.64 13.11
C LEU A 309 24.17 7.66 12.07
N LEU A 310 23.59 7.17 10.98
CA LEU A 310 23.07 8.02 9.92
C LEU A 310 21.98 8.96 10.45
N ASP A 311 21.05 8.44 11.25
CA ASP A 311 20.01 9.25 11.88
C ASP A 311 20.59 10.35 12.79
N ARG A 312 21.59 10.04 13.62
CA ARG A 312 22.24 11.05 14.47
C ARG A 312 22.84 12.20 13.64
N LEU A 313 23.47 11.89 12.51
CA LEU A 313 24.01 12.90 11.59
C LEU A 313 22.90 13.73 10.93
N ILE A 314 21.81 13.09 10.51
CA ILE A 314 20.65 13.73 9.90
C ILE A 314 19.99 14.70 10.91
N TRP A 315 19.78 14.27 12.16
CA TRP A 315 19.18 15.10 13.22
C TRP A 315 20.05 16.30 13.59
N ARG A 316 21.38 16.16 13.48
CA ARG A 316 22.34 17.27 13.61
C ARG A 316 22.49 18.12 12.35
N ARG A 317 21.67 17.87 11.31
CA ARG A 317 21.65 18.61 10.03
C ARG A 317 22.94 18.49 9.21
N LEU A 318 23.76 17.49 9.49
CA LEU A 318 24.99 17.20 8.76
C LEU A 318 24.70 16.39 7.49
N HIS A 319 23.77 16.87 6.65
CA HIS A 319 23.22 16.13 5.51
C HIS A 319 24.27 15.75 4.46
N CYS A 320 25.23 16.64 4.19
CA CYS A 320 26.31 16.36 3.22
C CYS A 320 27.18 15.20 3.69
N LEU A 321 27.66 15.24 4.94
CA LEU A 321 28.45 14.18 5.53
C LEU A 321 27.65 12.87 5.62
N ALA A 322 26.38 12.94 6.04
CA ALA A 322 25.49 11.79 6.09
C ALA A 322 25.29 11.15 4.71
N GLY A 323 25.10 11.96 3.66
CA GLY A 323 24.98 11.48 2.28
C GLY A 323 26.26 10.79 1.79
N HIS A 324 27.43 11.38 2.05
CA HIS A 324 28.71 10.76 1.70
C HIS A 324 28.94 9.43 2.45
N ILE A 325 28.64 9.37 3.75
CA ILE A 325 28.77 8.14 4.54
C ILE A 325 27.79 7.08 4.05
N ALA A 326 26.53 7.43 3.77
CA ALA A 326 25.53 6.49 3.26
C ALA A 326 25.94 5.87 1.92
N SER A 327 26.45 6.68 0.98
CA SER A 327 26.97 6.20 -0.30
C SER A 327 28.23 5.37 -0.13
N TYR A 328 29.14 5.79 0.76
CA TYR A 328 30.41 5.10 1.01
C TYR A 328 30.22 3.71 1.65
N LEU A 329 29.32 3.60 2.61
CA LEU A 329 28.97 2.33 3.26
C LEU A 329 27.94 1.50 2.47
N GLN A 330 27.40 2.05 1.37
CA GLN A 330 26.37 1.40 0.54
C GLN A 330 25.11 1.01 1.34
N ILE A 331 24.68 1.91 2.24
CA ILE A 331 23.50 1.70 3.07
C ILE A 331 22.24 1.71 2.18
N LYS A 332 21.48 0.61 2.19
CA LYS A 332 20.18 0.51 1.49
C LYS A 332 19.27 1.66 1.93
N GLU A 333 18.74 2.40 0.96
CA GLU A 333 17.86 3.58 1.17
C GLU A 333 18.47 4.71 2.00
N GLY A 334 19.77 4.66 2.32
CA GLY A 334 20.43 5.66 3.16
C GLY A 334 20.43 7.05 2.51
N HIS A 335 20.77 7.11 1.23
CA HIS A 335 20.78 8.36 0.46
C HIS A 335 19.37 8.95 0.33
N THR A 336 18.37 8.14 -0.02
CA THR A 336 16.95 8.51 -0.09
C THR A 336 16.46 9.08 1.24
N ARG A 337 16.84 8.46 2.37
CA ARG A 337 16.47 8.91 3.71
C ARG A 337 17.11 10.26 4.07
N VAL A 338 18.41 10.42 3.80
CA VAL A 338 19.13 11.69 4.05
C VAL A 338 18.50 12.82 3.25
N LEU A 339 18.24 12.61 1.96
CA LEU A 339 17.66 13.62 1.08
C LEU A 339 16.20 13.95 1.41
N SER A 340 15.40 12.95 1.77
CA SER A 340 14.02 13.16 2.21
C SER A 340 13.97 14.05 3.46
N HIS A 341 14.84 13.78 4.44
CA HIS A 341 14.93 14.61 5.64
C HIS A 341 15.49 16.01 5.31
N TRP A 342 16.51 16.12 4.47
CA TRP A 342 17.04 17.40 4.02
C TRP A 342 15.95 18.26 3.35
N ALA A 343 15.15 17.67 2.45
CA ALA A 343 14.07 18.38 1.77
C ALA A 343 12.99 18.81 2.76
N CYS A 344 12.59 17.93 3.68
CA CYS A 344 11.69 18.25 4.79
C CYS A 344 12.22 19.41 5.66
N TYR A 345 13.51 19.40 6.01
CA TYR A 345 14.12 20.48 6.78
C TYR A 345 14.13 21.79 5.97
N LYS A 346 14.40 21.71 4.67
CA LYS A 346 14.49 22.87 3.80
C LYS A 346 13.16 23.58 3.62
N VAL A 347 12.06 22.86 3.45
CA VAL A 347 10.73 23.48 3.33
C VAL A 347 10.29 24.18 4.62
N THR A 348 10.84 23.77 5.77
CA THR A 348 10.53 24.42 7.07
C THR A 348 11.25 25.75 7.29
N GLN A 349 12.21 26.13 6.43
CA GLN A 349 12.99 27.36 6.62
C GLN A 349 12.21 28.60 6.17
N PRO A 350 11.89 29.55 7.07
CA PRO A 350 10.96 30.65 6.78
C PRO A 350 11.52 31.70 5.80
N HIS A 351 12.85 31.86 5.74
CA HIS A 351 13.52 32.89 4.94
C HIS A 351 13.75 32.50 3.47
N LEU A 352 13.52 31.25 3.09
CA LEU A 352 13.75 30.79 1.73
C LEU A 352 12.57 31.19 0.83
N ASP A 353 12.87 31.69 -0.36
CA ASP A 353 11.87 31.89 -1.40
C ASP A 353 11.25 30.54 -1.83
N ASN A 354 9.94 30.55 -2.09
CA ASN A 354 9.18 29.34 -2.41
C ASN A 354 9.60 28.73 -3.76
N GLU A 355 9.89 29.55 -4.78
CA GLU A 355 10.28 29.04 -6.10
C GLU A 355 11.67 28.44 -6.08
N SER A 356 12.60 29.17 -5.50
CA SER A 356 13.99 28.75 -5.37
C SER A 356 14.10 27.46 -4.56
N ALA A 357 13.32 27.34 -3.48
CA ALA A 357 13.27 26.13 -2.67
C ALA A 357 12.68 24.93 -3.44
N ALA A 358 11.54 25.11 -4.13
CA ALA A 358 10.92 24.05 -4.91
C ALA A 358 11.85 23.55 -6.03
N ARG A 359 12.47 24.47 -6.77
CA ARG A 359 13.40 24.15 -7.87
C ARG A 359 14.59 23.33 -7.37
N GLU A 360 15.27 23.76 -6.30
CA GLU A 360 16.45 23.02 -5.83
C GLU A 360 16.08 21.65 -5.23
N ILE A 361 14.91 21.54 -4.61
CA ILE A 361 14.37 20.24 -4.15
C ILE A 361 14.11 19.34 -5.37
N GLY A 362 13.42 19.86 -6.38
CA GLY A 362 13.16 19.14 -7.63
C GLY A 362 14.44 18.70 -8.33
N GLU A 363 15.44 19.56 -8.47
CA GLU A 363 16.73 19.26 -9.11
C GLU A 363 17.50 18.15 -8.37
N LYS A 364 17.57 18.21 -7.03
CA LYS A 364 18.33 17.21 -6.26
C LYS A 364 17.59 15.88 -6.10
N LEU A 365 16.26 15.87 -6.12
CA LEU A 365 15.46 14.66 -5.91
C LEU A 365 15.01 13.96 -7.19
N ARG A 366 15.06 14.62 -8.37
CA ARG A 366 14.52 14.08 -9.64
C ARG A 366 15.03 12.69 -9.98
N ASN A 367 16.30 12.43 -9.72
CA ASN A 367 16.97 11.16 -10.09
C ASN A 367 17.07 10.18 -8.90
N VAL A 368 16.39 10.44 -7.79
CA VAL A 368 16.49 9.63 -6.56
C VAL A 368 15.25 8.75 -6.46
N PRO A 369 15.37 7.42 -6.65
CA PRO A 369 14.24 6.53 -6.57
C PRO A 369 13.70 6.44 -5.13
N GLY A 370 12.38 6.32 -5.00
CA GLY A 370 11.68 6.09 -3.73
C GLY A 370 11.43 7.32 -2.87
N VAL A 371 11.74 8.53 -3.35
CA VAL A 371 11.38 9.77 -2.63
C VAL A 371 9.94 10.14 -2.96
N SER A 372 9.10 10.31 -1.93
CA SER A 372 7.75 10.84 -2.08
C SER A 372 7.73 12.35 -1.86
N TYR A 373 7.45 13.09 -2.93
CA TYR A 373 7.28 14.55 -2.87
C TYR A 373 6.04 14.93 -2.06
N ALA A 374 5.01 14.07 -2.02
CA ALA A 374 3.83 14.27 -1.18
C ALA A 374 4.17 14.42 0.31
N THR A 375 5.10 13.63 0.84
CA THR A 375 5.52 13.75 2.25
C THR A 375 6.21 15.08 2.55
N ILE A 376 7.02 15.57 1.60
CA ILE A 376 7.74 16.84 1.71
C ILE A 376 6.75 18.01 1.61
N ALA A 377 5.81 17.94 0.67
CA ALA A 377 4.75 18.94 0.50
C ALA A 377 3.83 19.01 1.73
N MET A 378 3.49 17.87 2.33
CA MET A 378 2.71 17.83 3.57
C MET A 378 3.42 18.58 4.70
N LYS A 379 4.74 18.38 4.89
CA LYS A 379 5.51 19.15 5.88
C LYS A 379 5.56 20.65 5.57
N ALA A 380 5.60 21.03 4.29
CA ALA A 380 5.52 22.44 3.89
C ALA A 380 4.14 23.04 4.26
N ALA A 381 3.07 22.27 4.03
CA ALA A 381 1.70 22.65 4.36
C ALA A 381 1.48 22.82 5.86
N GLU A 382 1.98 21.90 6.69
CA GLU A 382 1.95 21.98 8.16
C GLU A 382 2.63 23.24 8.71
N LYS A 383 3.60 23.79 7.99
CA LYS A 383 4.28 25.05 8.31
C LYS A 383 3.61 26.28 7.70
N GLY A 384 2.42 26.14 7.12
CA GLY A 384 1.66 27.23 6.52
C GLY A 384 2.14 27.66 5.13
N ARG A 385 3.13 26.97 4.54
CA ARG A 385 3.70 27.31 3.23
C ARG A 385 2.97 26.61 2.08
N LYS A 386 1.67 26.92 1.94
CA LYS A 386 0.79 26.25 0.96
C LYS A 386 1.29 26.36 -0.49
N SER A 387 1.72 27.55 -0.92
CA SER A 387 2.23 27.77 -2.29
C SER A 387 3.48 26.93 -2.61
N LEU A 388 4.38 26.77 -1.65
CA LEU A 388 5.53 25.86 -1.77
C LEU A 388 5.08 24.40 -1.86
N ALA A 389 4.12 23.98 -1.03
CA ALA A 389 3.58 22.62 -1.05
C ALA A 389 3.00 22.25 -2.42
N ILE A 390 2.24 23.16 -3.04
CA ILE A 390 1.65 22.97 -4.37
C ILE A 390 2.76 22.81 -5.43
N LYS A 391 3.78 23.69 -5.42
CA LYS A 391 4.90 23.59 -6.38
C LYS A 391 5.70 22.31 -6.22
N ILE A 392 5.92 21.84 -4.98
CA ILE A 392 6.61 20.56 -4.74
C ILE A 392 5.77 19.37 -5.25
N LEU A 393 4.44 19.45 -5.12
CA LEU A 393 3.53 18.41 -5.59
C LEU A 393 3.55 18.24 -7.10
N GLU A 394 3.93 19.25 -7.88
CA GLU A 394 4.04 19.12 -9.34
C GLU A 394 5.10 18.09 -9.76
N TYR A 395 6.09 17.83 -8.91
CA TYR A 395 7.11 16.80 -9.13
C TYR A 395 6.66 15.39 -8.72
N GLU A 396 5.52 15.25 -8.03
CA GLU A 396 4.98 13.93 -7.66
C GLU A 396 4.38 13.24 -8.89
N THR A 397 4.87 12.04 -9.20
CA THR A 397 4.40 11.25 -10.34
C THR A 397 3.15 10.44 -10.01
N HIS A 398 2.90 10.16 -8.73
CA HIS A 398 1.77 9.34 -8.30
C HIS A 398 0.52 10.19 -8.04
N SER A 399 -0.42 10.19 -8.98
CA SER A 399 -1.69 10.94 -8.85
C SER A 399 -2.49 10.58 -7.60
N LYS A 400 -2.41 9.34 -7.12
CA LYS A 400 -3.07 8.87 -5.88
C LYS A 400 -2.56 9.54 -4.61
N LEU A 401 -1.31 9.99 -4.59
CA LEU A 401 -0.74 10.75 -3.47
C LEU A 401 -0.94 12.25 -3.67
N GLN A 402 -0.83 12.70 -4.92
CA GLN A 402 -0.93 14.11 -5.30
C GLN A 402 -2.34 14.68 -5.09
N VAL A 403 -3.38 13.99 -5.59
CA VAL A 403 -4.76 14.50 -5.61
C VAL A 403 -5.35 14.69 -4.21
N PRO A 404 -5.27 13.72 -3.28
CA PRO A 404 -5.79 13.92 -1.92
C PRO A 404 -5.12 15.08 -1.19
N LEU A 405 -3.81 15.29 -1.41
CA LEU A 405 -3.10 16.40 -0.78
C LEU A 405 -3.47 17.76 -1.41
N LEU A 406 -3.69 17.83 -2.72
CA LEU A 406 -4.22 19.04 -3.37
C LEU A 406 -5.60 19.42 -2.82
N LEU A 407 -6.49 18.45 -2.61
CA LEU A 407 -7.79 18.68 -1.97
C LEU A 407 -7.62 19.23 -0.55
N ALA A 408 -6.74 18.64 0.26
CA ALA A 408 -6.46 19.11 1.62
C ALA A 408 -5.87 20.54 1.66
N LEU A 409 -5.16 20.95 0.60
CA LEU A 409 -4.61 22.30 0.45
C LEU A 409 -5.63 23.35 0.01
N GLY A 410 -6.82 22.93 -0.44
CA GLY A 410 -7.88 23.79 -0.98
C GLY A 410 -7.81 24.00 -2.50
N GLU A 411 -6.93 23.29 -3.19
CA GLU A 411 -6.71 23.41 -4.65
C GLU A 411 -7.63 22.48 -5.44
N GLY A 412 -8.95 22.68 -5.30
CA GLY A 412 -9.98 21.84 -5.90
C GLY A 412 -9.91 21.69 -7.43
N PRO A 413 -9.88 22.80 -8.19
CA PRO A 413 -9.81 22.74 -9.66
C PRO A 413 -8.52 22.06 -10.15
N THR A 414 -7.39 22.33 -9.51
CA THR A 414 -6.10 21.70 -9.82
C THR A 414 -6.13 20.20 -9.52
N ALA A 415 -6.74 19.80 -8.40
CA ALA A 415 -6.94 18.38 -8.07
C ALA A 415 -7.81 17.68 -9.12
N LEU A 416 -8.86 18.34 -9.64
CA LEU A 416 -9.73 17.79 -10.68
C LEU A 416 -9.01 17.64 -12.03
N LEU A 417 -8.19 18.63 -12.40
CA LEU A 417 -7.30 18.54 -13.58
C LEU A 417 -6.36 17.32 -13.48
N LYS A 418 -5.71 17.13 -12.33
CA LYS A 418 -4.77 16.00 -12.13
C LYS A 418 -5.48 14.65 -12.04
N ALA A 419 -6.67 14.59 -11.43
CA ALA A 419 -7.47 13.38 -11.38
C ALA A 419 -7.95 12.98 -12.79
N THR A 420 -8.45 13.92 -13.59
CA THR A 420 -8.88 13.65 -14.97
C THR A 420 -7.72 13.23 -15.87
N ALA A 421 -6.54 13.84 -15.71
CA ALA A 421 -5.32 13.43 -16.42
C ALA A 421 -4.82 12.03 -16.03
N SER A 422 -5.13 11.55 -14.82
CA SER A 422 -4.73 10.21 -14.36
C SER A 422 -5.52 9.07 -15.01
N GLY A 423 -6.72 9.36 -15.54
CA GLY A 423 -7.64 8.36 -16.08
C GLY A 423 -8.31 7.47 -15.03
N ASP A 424 -7.99 7.62 -13.74
CA ASP A 424 -8.61 6.87 -12.64
C ASP A 424 -9.98 7.45 -12.30
N THR A 425 -11.06 6.76 -12.70
CA THR A 425 -12.42 7.21 -12.47
C THR A 425 -12.78 7.31 -10.99
N ASP A 426 -12.20 6.47 -10.14
CA ASP A 426 -12.45 6.48 -8.69
C ASP A 426 -11.87 7.75 -8.06
N LEU A 427 -10.67 8.13 -8.50
CA LEU A 427 -10.02 9.37 -8.08
C LEU A 427 -10.81 10.61 -8.54
N VAL A 428 -11.36 10.58 -9.75
CA VAL A 428 -12.23 11.66 -10.25
C VAL A 428 -13.52 11.77 -9.43
N TYR A 429 -14.17 10.65 -9.09
CA TYR A 429 -15.35 10.67 -8.22
C TYR A 429 -15.02 11.18 -6.82
N THR A 430 -13.88 10.78 -6.26
CA THR A 430 -13.40 11.26 -4.96
C THR A 430 -13.29 12.79 -4.95
N VAL A 431 -12.68 13.37 -5.99
CA VAL A 431 -12.61 14.83 -6.14
C VAL A 431 -14.00 15.44 -6.31
N LEU A 432 -14.83 14.91 -7.22
CA LEU A 432 -16.16 15.46 -7.50
C LEU A 432 -17.05 15.51 -6.26
N LEU A 433 -17.08 14.43 -5.47
CA LEU A 433 -17.88 14.37 -4.25
C LEU A 433 -17.35 15.34 -3.18
N HIS A 434 -16.03 15.45 -3.04
CA HIS A 434 -15.42 16.42 -2.14
C HIS A 434 -15.75 17.87 -2.52
N LEU A 435 -15.64 18.21 -3.81
CA LEU A 435 -15.97 19.55 -4.30
C LEU A 435 -17.45 19.86 -4.13
N LYS A 436 -18.34 18.89 -4.37
CA LYS A 436 -19.79 19.06 -4.17
C LYS A 436 -20.15 19.38 -2.72
N GLU A 437 -19.42 18.85 -1.74
CA GLU A 437 -19.64 19.13 -0.32
C GLU A 437 -19.05 20.46 0.15
N LYS A 438 -17.89 20.86 -0.41
CA LYS A 438 -17.12 22.02 0.07
C LYS A 438 -17.35 23.30 -0.72
N MET A 439 -17.73 23.21 -1.99
CA MET A 439 -17.96 24.38 -2.86
C MET A 439 -19.44 24.77 -2.88
N GLY A 440 -19.71 26.05 -3.19
CA GLY A 440 -21.07 26.48 -3.48
C GLY A 440 -21.62 25.80 -4.74
N LYS A 441 -22.93 25.50 -4.78
CA LYS A 441 -23.56 24.76 -5.90
C LYS A 441 -23.22 25.34 -7.28
N HIS A 442 -23.33 26.66 -7.43
CA HIS A 442 -23.07 27.35 -8.69
C HIS A 442 -21.58 27.29 -9.10
N GLU A 443 -20.68 27.48 -8.14
CA GLU A 443 -19.23 27.42 -8.37
C GLU A 443 -18.78 26.00 -8.75
N PHE A 444 -19.36 24.99 -8.07
CA PHE A 444 -19.15 23.59 -8.41
C PHE A 444 -19.59 23.28 -9.84
N GLU A 445 -20.80 23.69 -10.23
CA GLU A 445 -21.34 23.50 -11.58
C GLU A 445 -20.46 24.18 -12.66
N LEU A 446 -20.02 25.42 -12.42
CA LEU A 446 -19.09 26.11 -13.32
C LEU A 446 -17.75 25.37 -13.45
N THR A 447 -17.22 24.88 -12.34
CA THR A 447 -15.93 24.17 -12.31
C THR A 447 -16.01 22.84 -13.06
N ILE A 448 -17.04 22.02 -12.85
CA ILE A 448 -17.13 20.72 -13.54
C ILE A 448 -17.32 20.89 -15.05
N ARG A 449 -17.97 21.97 -15.50
CA ARG A 449 -18.18 22.27 -16.94
C ARG A 449 -16.88 22.51 -17.69
N SER A 450 -15.85 23.05 -17.04
CA SER A 450 -14.54 23.20 -17.69
C SER A 450 -13.80 21.87 -17.90
N PHE A 451 -14.29 20.77 -17.32
CA PHE A 451 -13.69 19.43 -17.44
C PHE A 451 -14.68 18.41 -18.02
N PRO A 452 -14.68 18.17 -19.35
CA PRO A 452 -15.67 17.33 -20.02
C PRO A 452 -15.82 15.92 -19.43
N LEU A 453 -14.72 15.26 -19.06
CA LEU A 453 -14.74 13.94 -18.44
C LEU A 453 -15.40 13.96 -17.06
N ALA A 454 -15.05 14.95 -16.24
CA ALA A 454 -15.64 15.10 -14.90
C ALA A 454 -17.13 15.40 -15.00
N HIS A 455 -17.54 16.25 -15.94
CA HIS A 455 -18.94 16.56 -16.20
C HIS A 455 -19.74 15.31 -16.63
N ALA A 456 -19.22 14.53 -17.57
CA ALA A 456 -19.88 13.28 -18.01
C ALA A 456 -20.03 12.26 -16.87
N LEU A 457 -18.99 12.11 -16.03
CA LEU A 457 -19.05 11.25 -14.84
C LEU A 457 -20.04 11.77 -13.80
N TYR A 458 -20.14 13.09 -13.61
CA TYR A 458 -21.13 13.69 -12.73
C TYR A 458 -22.57 13.47 -13.22
N ILE A 459 -22.83 13.57 -14.53
CA ILE A 459 -24.13 13.23 -15.12
C ILE A 459 -24.48 11.76 -14.85
N LYS A 460 -23.53 10.85 -15.06
CA LYS A 460 -23.71 9.41 -14.77
C LYS A 460 -24.00 9.14 -13.29
N TYR A 461 -23.31 9.85 -12.40
CA TYR A 461 -23.56 9.77 -10.96
C TYR A 461 -24.96 10.27 -10.60
N CYS A 462 -25.39 11.42 -11.15
CA CYS A 462 -26.73 11.96 -10.93
C CYS A 462 -27.81 11.00 -11.45
N ALA A 463 -27.61 10.37 -12.61
CA ALA A 463 -28.56 9.42 -13.17
C ALA A 463 -28.83 8.19 -12.29
N SER A 464 -27.88 7.81 -11.43
CA SER A 464 -28.02 6.68 -10.51
C SER A 464 -28.47 7.07 -9.10
N HIS A 465 -28.09 8.26 -8.61
CA HIS A 465 -28.30 8.64 -7.21
C HIS A 465 -29.29 9.79 -6.99
N ASN A 466 -29.46 10.69 -7.97
CA ASN A 466 -30.28 11.89 -7.80
C ASN A 466 -30.89 12.40 -9.13
N ARG A 467 -32.15 12.01 -9.37
CA ARG A 467 -32.91 12.37 -10.58
C ARG A 467 -33.20 13.86 -10.70
N GLU A 468 -33.43 14.56 -9.59
CA GLU A 468 -33.69 16.00 -9.61
C GLU A 468 -32.44 16.80 -9.99
N ALA A 469 -31.28 16.40 -9.45
CA ALA A 469 -30.00 16.99 -9.83
C ALA A 469 -29.73 16.79 -11.31
N LEU A 470 -30.00 15.59 -11.84
CA LEU A 470 -29.87 15.30 -13.28
C LEU A 470 -30.74 16.24 -14.14
N ARG A 471 -32.02 16.43 -13.77
CA ARG A 471 -32.91 17.35 -14.51
C ARG A 471 -32.38 18.78 -14.51
N LYS A 472 -31.87 19.26 -13.36
CA LYS A 472 -31.29 20.61 -13.26
C LYS A 472 -30.08 20.78 -14.19
N VAL A 473 -29.19 19.79 -14.23
CA VAL A 473 -28.04 19.79 -15.14
C VAL A 473 -28.50 19.85 -16.60
N TYR A 474 -29.46 19.01 -17.02
CA TYR A 474 -29.96 19.05 -18.40
C TYR A 474 -30.69 20.35 -18.76
N VAL A 475 -31.36 20.99 -17.80
CA VAL A 475 -31.98 22.32 -18.01
C VAL A 475 -30.92 23.40 -18.16
N GLN A 476 -29.85 23.38 -17.35
CA GLN A 476 -28.76 24.36 -17.43
C GLN A 476 -27.91 24.24 -18.70
N GLU A 477 -27.78 23.04 -19.26
CA GLU A 477 -27.03 22.78 -20.50
C GLU A 477 -27.89 22.92 -21.76
N ASP A 478 -29.18 23.25 -21.63
CA ASP A 478 -30.16 23.21 -22.73
C ASP A 478 -30.15 21.84 -23.47
N ASP A 479 -29.84 20.75 -22.76
CA ASP A 479 -29.92 19.38 -23.29
C ASP A 479 -31.37 18.91 -23.32
N PHE A 480 -32.09 19.36 -24.35
CA PHE A 480 -33.50 19.02 -24.55
C PHE A 480 -33.72 17.51 -24.76
N HIS A 481 -32.74 16.79 -25.30
CA HIS A 481 -32.84 15.34 -25.48
C HIS A 481 -32.73 14.60 -24.16
N GLY A 482 -31.78 14.99 -23.30
CA GLY A 482 -31.64 14.49 -21.93
C GLY A 482 -32.90 14.78 -21.09
N GLN A 483 -33.43 16.00 -21.18
CA GLN A 483 -34.69 16.38 -20.53
C GLN A 483 -35.84 15.47 -20.97
N ALA A 484 -36.02 15.29 -22.29
CA ALA A 484 -37.07 14.42 -22.83
C ALA A 484 -36.91 12.96 -22.36
N ALA A 485 -35.69 12.43 -22.33
CA ALA A 485 -35.42 11.08 -21.85
C ALA A 485 -35.78 10.90 -20.37
N THR A 486 -35.56 11.92 -19.52
CA THR A 486 -35.98 11.85 -18.11
C THR A 486 -37.50 11.79 -17.97
N HIS A 487 -38.23 12.57 -18.76
CA HIS A 487 -39.69 12.57 -18.80
C HIS A 487 -40.28 11.27 -19.36
N ILE A 488 -39.66 10.67 -20.38
CA ILE A 488 -40.07 9.35 -20.88
C ILE A 488 -39.89 8.29 -19.80
N ARG A 489 -38.78 8.34 -19.07
CA ARG A 489 -38.56 7.42 -17.95
C ARG A 489 -39.61 7.62 -16.86
N ASP A 490 -40.05 8.86 -16.61
CA ASP A 490 -41.15 9.13 -15.66
C ASP A 490 -42.45 8.50 -16.13
N ALA A 491 -42.74 8.58 -17.43
CA ALA A 491 -43.93 7.96 -18.01
C ALA A 491 -43.92 6.43 -17.90
N ILE A 492 -42.74 5.80 -18.00
CA ILE A 492 -42.58 4.34 -17.83
C ILE A 492 -42.73 3.91 -16.38
N ASP A 493 -42.18 4.69 -15.44
CA ASP A 493 -42.22 4.37 -14.01
C ASP A 493 -43.63 4.60 -13.39
N GLN A 494 -44.48 5.39 -14.04
CA GLN A 494 -45.82 5.73 -13.55
C GLN A 494 -46.87 4.67 -13.91
N THR A 495 -47.70 4.29 -12.93
CA THR A 495 -48.79 3.31 -13.10
C THR A 495 -50.10 3.94 -13.55
N ASN A 496 -50.28 5.25 -13.35
CA ASN A 496 -51.50 5.96 -13.73
C ASN A 496 -51.41 6.49 -15.18
N PRO A 497 -52.34 6.12 -16.08
CA PRO A 497 -52.33 6.59 -17.47
C PRO A 497 -52.37 8.12 -17.60
N GLY A 498 -53.07 8.83 -16.72
CA GLY A 498 -53.14 10.30 -16.76
C GLY A 498 -51.80 10.97 -16.44
N SER A 499 -51.03 10.40 -15.51
CA SER A 499 -49.69 10.90 -15.18
C SER A 499 -48.70 10.58 -16.29
N ALA A 500 -48.78 9.37 -16.86
CA ALA A 500 -47.92 8.96 -17.98
C ALA A 500 -48.16 9.86 -19.21
N GLU A 501 -49.42 10.20 -19.50
CA GLU A 501 -49.79 11.17 -20.53
C GLU A 501 -49.17 12.54 -20.27
N ALA A 502 -49.29 13.09 -19.06
CA ALA A 502 -48.68 14.38 -18.71
C ALA A 502 -47.15 14.37 -18.91
N SER A 503 -46.49 13.28 -18.50
CA SER A 503 -45.04 13.11 -18.66
C SER A 503 -44.63 13.03 -20.15
N LEU A 504 -45.41 12.34 -20.98
CA LEU A 504 -45.19 12.28 -22.44
C LEU A 504 -45.41 13.64 -23.12
N ILE A 505 -46.36 14.45 -22.64
CA ILE A 505 -46.56 15.83 -23.13
C ILE A 505 -45.32 16.67 -22.81
N SER A 506 -44.77 16.58 -21.60
CA SER A 506 -43.53 17.28 -21.25
C SER A 506 -42.34 16.80 -22.11
N ALA A 507 -42.20 15.49 -22.34
CA ALA A 507 -41.15 14.94 -23.22
C ALA A 507 -41.28 15.47 -24.66
N ARG A 508 -42.52 15.55 -25.18
CA ARG A 508 -42.81 16.11 -26.51
C ARG A 508 -42.37 17.57 -26.61
N GLU A 509 -42.70 18.41 -25.63
CA GLU A 509 -42.29 19.82 -25.64
C GLU A 509 -40.77 19.97 -25.62
N CYS A 510 -40.05 19.12 -24.88
CA CYS A 510 -38.60 19.07 -24.92
C CYS A 510 -38.08 18.70 -26.32
N TYR A 511 -38.58 17.62 -26.95
CA TYR A 511 -38.14 17.27 -28.32
C TYR A 511 -38.49 18.34 -29.36
N LYS A 512 -39.62 19.03 -29.19
CA LYS A 512 -40.00 20.15 -30.05
C LYS A 512 -39.00 21.30 -29.94
N LYS A 513 -38.59 21.66 -28.73
CA LYS A 513 -37.51 22.64 -28.49
C LYS A 513 -36.17 22.17 -29.06
N GLY A 514 -35.88 20.87 -28.95
CA GLY A 514 -34.69 20.23 -29.52
C GLY A 514 -34.74 19.97 -31.03
N LYS A 515 -35.80 20.39 -31.75
CA LYS A 515 -36.00 20.18 -33.20
C LYS A 515 -35.91 18.70 -33.63
N ASN A 516 -36.40 17.78 -32.80
CA ASN A 516 -36.46 16.36 -33.10
C ASN A 516 -37.89 15.92 -33.48
N ASP A 517 -38.23 16.04 -34.75
CA ASP A 517 -39.58 15.73 -35.27
C ASP A 517 -39.99 14.27 -35.04
N LEU A 518 -39.04 13.34 -35.16
CA LEU A 518 -39.29 11.93 -34.89
C LEU A 518 -39.67 11.71 -33.43
N GLY A 519 -38.92 12.32 -32.49
CA GLY A 519 -39.21 12.24 -31.07
C GLY A 519 -40.59 12.82 -30.71
N VAL A 520 -40.97 13.93 -31.35
CA VAL A 520 -42.31 14.53 -31.19
C VAL A 520 -43.41 13.58 -31.68
N SER A 521 -43.25 12.99 -32.87
CA SER A 521 -44.23 12.04 -33.42
C SER A 521 -44.38 10.80 -32.55
N ILE A 522 -43.26 10.22 -32.09
CA ILE A 522 -43.27 9.03 -31.25
C ILE A 522 -43.94 9.30 -29.89
N CYS A 523 -43.65 10.45 -29.26
CA CYS A 523 -44.30 10.82 -27.99
C CYS A 523 -45.81 11.04 -28.16
N GLU A 524 -46.24 11.64 -29.27
CA GLU A 524 -47.66 11.80 -29.59
C GLU A 524 -48.37 10.47 -29.84
N ASP A 525 -47.75 9.58 -30.61
CA ASP A 525 -48.33 8.27 -30.90
C ASP A 525 -48.40 7.41 -29.63
N ALA A 526 -47.36 7.44 -28.79
CA ALA A 526 -47.37 6.75 -27.49
C ALA A 526 -48.46 7.30 -26.55
N ARG A 527 -48.64 8.62 -26.51
CA ARG A 527 -49.70 9.28 -25.72
C ARG A 527 -51.09 8.87 -26.18
N LYS A 528 -51.34 8.92 -27.50
CA LYS A 528 -52.62 8.49 -28.10
C LYS A 528 -52.90 7.01 -27.82
N LEU A 529 -51.89 6.15 -27.94
CA LEU A 529 -52.02 4.73 -27.70
C LEU A 529 -52.35 4.45 -26.22
N CYS A 530 -51.66 5.11 -25.29
CA CYS A 530 -51.93 4.99 -23.86
C CYS A 530 -53.37 5.39 -23.53
N LYS A 531 -53.86 6.50 -24.09
CA LYS A 531 -55.25 6.95 -23.92
C LYS A 531 -56.26 5.93 -24.46
N GLN A 532 -56.02 5.40 -25.65
CA GLN A 532 -56.89 4.38 -26.25
C GLN A 532 -56.86 3.07 -25.45
N GLN A 533 -55.71 2.63 -24.98
CA GLN A 533 -55.57 1.46 -24.11
C GLN A 533 -56.31 1.64 -22.79
N SER A 534 -56.30 2.84 -22.20
CA SER A 534 -57.09 3.15 -21.01
C SER A 534 -58.59 2.95 -21.28
N SER A 535 -59.13 3.48 -22.38
CA SER A 535 -60.55 3.29 -22.74
C SER A 535 -60.89 1.82 -23.06
N LEU A 536 -59.97 1.09 -23.70
CA LEU A 536 -60.15 -0.35 -23.97
C LEU A 536 -60.17 -1.16 -22.67
N GLN A 537 -59.29 -0.83 -21.72
CA GLN A 537 -59.24 -1.47 -20.41
C GLN A 537 -60.51 -1.21 -19.59
N GLU A 538 -61.06 0.00 -19.65
CA GLU A 538 -62.37 0.32 -19.04
C GLU A 538 -63.52 -0.48 -19.69
N THR A 539 -63.49 -0.65 -21.01
CA THR A 539 -64.56 -1.31 -21.76
C THR A 539 -64.58 -2.83 -21.55
N TYR A 540 -63.41 -3.47 -21.58
CA TYR A 540 -63.29 -4.93 -21.56
C TYR A 540 -62.85 -5.50 -20.20
N GLY A 541 -62.53 -4.65 -19.21
CA GLY A 541 -62.08 -5.08 -17.87
C GLY A 541 -60.72 -5.80 -17.86
N GLU A 542 -59.99 -5.74 -18.96
CA GLU A 542 -58.76 -6.48 -19.24
C GLU A 542 -57.56 -5.53 -19.31
N SER A 543 -56.36 -5.97 -18.93
CA SER A 543 -55.17 -5.11 -18.98
C SER A 543 -54.75 -4.81 -20.43
N PHE A 544 -54.79 -3.53 -20.82
CA PHE A 544 -54.32 -3.06 -22.13
C PHE A 544 -53.19 -2.04 -22.03
N ILE A 545 -53.13 -1.29 -20.92
CA ILE A 545 -52.16 -0.21 -20.72
C ILE A 545 -50.74 -0.79 -20.69
N GLY A 546 -49.83 -0.18 -21.46
CA GLY A 546 -48.41 -0.54 -21.50
C GLY A 546 -48.06 -1.62 -22.53
N LEU A 547 -49.06 -2.21 -23.19
CA LEU A 547 -48.83 -3.11 -24.32
C LEU A 547 -48.26 -2.34 -25.52
N SER A 548 -47.46 -3.02 -26.35
CA SER A 548 -47.09 -2.45 -27.64
C SER A 548 -48.33 -2.36 -28.55
N LEU A 549 -48.28 -1.54 -29.61
CA LEU A 549 -49.34 -1.51 -30.62
C LEU A 549 -49.60 -2.92 -31.19
N HIS A 550 -48.54 -3.72 -31.38
CA HIS A 550 -48.65 -5.09 -31.88
C HIS A 550 -49.42 -5.98 -30.89
N ASP A 551 -49.06 -5.93 -29.61
CA ASP A 551 -49.70 -6.74 -28.58
C ASP A 551 -51.14 -6.30 -28.30
N THR A 552 -51.41 -4.99 -28.42
CA THR A 552 -52.76 -4.42 -28.33
C THR A 552 -53.65 -4.96 -29.45
N VAL A 553 -53.17 -4.91 -30.70
CA VAL A 553 -53.89 -5.46 -31.86
C VAL A 553 -54.05 -6.97 -31.73
N ARG A 554 -53.02 -7.69 -31.25
CA ARG A 554 -53.09 -9.13 -30.99
C ARG A 554 -54.19 -9.46 -29.99
N LYS A 555 -54.22 -8.75 -28.85
CA LYS A 555 -55.22 -8.96 -27.79
C LYS A 555 -56.64 -8.67 -28.30
N LEU A 556 -56.84 -7.61 -29.07
CA LEU A 556 -58.14 -7.33 -29.69
C LEU A 556 -58.58 -8.41 -30.68
N LEU A 557 -57.67 -8.92 -31.51
CA LEU A 557 -57.97 -10.02 -32.44
C LEU A 557 -58.30 -11.33 -31.70
N LEU A 558 -57.63 -11.60 -30.57
CA LEU A 558 -57.96 -12.73 -29.70
C LEU A 558 -59.37 -12.61 -29.10
N LEU A 559 -59.79 -11.40 -28.74
CA LEU A 559 -61.15 -11.10 -28.26
C LEU A 559 -62.21 -11.08 -29.38
N GLY A 560 -61.81 -11.17 -30.65
CA GLY A 560 -62.71 -11.16 -31.81
C GLY A 560 -63.06 -9.76 -32.35
N GLU A 561 -62.43 -8.71 -31.82
CA GLU A 561 -62.72 -7.30 -32.16
C GLU A 561 -61.97 -6.82 -33.41
N VAL A 562 -62.27 -7.45 -34.55
CA VAL A 562 -61.58 -7.22 -35.83
C VAL A 562 -61.74 -5.78 -36.31
N LYS A 563 -62.90 -5.16 -36.11
CA LYS A 563 -63.16 -3.77 -36.54
C LYS A 563 -62.28 -2.75 -35.79
N LEU A 564 -62.10 -2.96 -34.49
CA LEU A 564 -61.23 -2.11 -33.67
C LEU A 564 -59.76 -2.33 -34.01
N ALA A 565 -59.36 -3.58 -34.26
CA ALA A 565 -58.02 -3.91 -34.75
C ALA A 565 -57.71 -3.26 -36.11
N ASP A 566 -58.65 -3.28 -37.06
CA ASP A 566 -58.50 -2.59 -38.36
C ASP A 566 -58.42 -1.07 -38.20
N LYS A 567 -59.17 -0.48 -37.26
CA LYS A 567 -59.10 0.95 -36.94
C LYS A 567 -57.72 1.35 -36.41
N LEU A 568 -57.18 0.61 -35.43
CA LEU A 568 -55.83 0.86 -34.89
C LEU A 568 -54.75 0.67 -35.95
N ARG A 569 -54.89 -0.34 -36.81
CA ARG A 569 -53.96 -0.56 -37.93
C ARG A 569 -53.89 0.65 -38.86
N ALA A 570 -55.04 1.22 -39.22
CA ALA A 570 -55.12 2.39 -40.10
C ALA A 570 -54.57 3.66 -39.43
N GLU A 571 -54.91 3.88 -38.16
CA GLU A 571 -54.54 5.09 -37.40
C GLU A 571 -53.02 5.18 -37.18
N TYR A 572 -52.38 4.09 -36.74
CA TYR A 572 -50.92 4.05 -36.48
C TYR A 572 -50.10 3.57 -37.68
N ARG A 573 -50.73 3.45 -38.86
CA ARG A 573 -50.07 3.01 -40.10
C ARG A 573 -49.27 1.71 -39.93
N MET A 574 -49.82 0.74 -39.19
CA MET A 574 -49.18 -0.55 -39.02
C MET A 574 -48.99 -1.20 -40.41
N PRO A 575 -47.78 -1.69 -40.75
CA PRO A 575 -47.54 -2.32 -42.05
C PRO A 575 -48.49 -3.48 -42.32
N ASP A 576 -49.13 -3.47 -43.49
CA ASP A 576 -50.12 -4.49 -43.87
C ASP A 576 -49.55 -5.91 -43.76
N ARG A 577 -48.27 -6.10 -44.14
CA ARG A 577 -47.59 -7.39 -43.97
C ARG A 577 -47.62 -7.89 -42.53
N ARG A 578 -47.32 -7.02 -41.55
CA ARG A 578 -47.26 -7.38 -40.13
C ARG A 578 -48.66 -7.67 -39.58
N TYR A 579 -49.65 -6.87 -39.95
CA TYR A 579 -51.04 -7.06 -39.54
C TYR A 579 -51.62 -8.37 -40.10
N TRP A 580 -51.43 -8.64 -41.39
CA TRP A 580 -51.90 -9.86 -42.04
C TRP A 580 -51.30 -11.11 -41.42
N TRP A 581 -49.98 -11.11 -41.19
CA TRP A 581 -49.31 -12.21 -40.51
C TRP A 581 -49.91 -12.46 -39.12
N LEU A 582 -50.06 -11.41 -38.31
CA LEU A 582 -50.60 -11.50 -36.97
C LEU A 582 -52.03 -12.08 -36.97
N ARG A 583 -52.88 -11.60 -37.90
CA ARG A 583 -54.26 -12.07 -38.03
C ARG A 583 -54.34 -13.53 -38.47
N ILE A 584 -53.48 -13.99 -39.38
CA ILE A 584 -53.38 -15.41 -39.78
C ILE A 584 -53.07 -16.30 -38.58
N LEU A 585 -52.05 -15.93 -37.79
CA LEU A 585 -51.65 -16.70 -36.61
C LEU A 585 -52.77 -16.78 -35.58
N ILE A 586 -53.46 -15.67 -35.31
CA ILE A 586 -54.52 -15.64 -34.30
C ILE A 586 -55.75 -16.43 -34.74
N LEU A 587 -56.16 -16.32 -36.00
CA LEU A 587 -57.26 -17.11 -36.55
C LEU A 587 -56.95 -18.62 -36.49
N ALA A 588 -55.70 -18.99 -36.76
CA ALA A 588 -55.23 -20.37 -36.61
C ALA A 588 -55.18 -20.82 -35.14
N GLU A 589 -54.66 -19.98 -34.22
CA GLU A 589 -54.64 -20.24 -32.77
C GLU A 589 -56.05 -20.45 -32.22
N ARG A 590 -57.05 -19.70 -32.70
CA ARG A 590 -58.47 -19.84 -32.33
C ARG A 590 -59.20 -20.94 -33.07
N SER A 591 -58.55 -21.66 -33.98
CA SER A 591 -59.15 -22.69 -34.84
C SER A 591 -60.35 -22.21 -35.68
N GLU A 592 -60.38 -20.91 -36.03
CA GLU A 592 -61.44 -20.29 -36.85
C GLU A 592 -61.12 -20.42 -38.35
N TRP A 593 -61.03 -21.66 -38.85
CA TRP A 593 -60.61 -21.96 -40.22
C TRP A 593 -61.55 -21.36 -41.28
N GLY A 594 -62.86 -21.28 -41.00
CA GLY A 594 -63.83 -20.66 -41.90
C GLY A 594 -63.61 -19.15 -42.11
N GLU A 595 -63.21 -18.43 -41.06
CA GLU A 595 -62.85 -17.01 -41.15
C GLU A 595 -61.47 -16.82 -41.79
N LEU A 596 -60.54 -17.76 -41.60
CA LEU A 596 -59.25 -17.78 -42.29
C LEU A 596 -59.42 -17.94 -43.82
N ASP A 597 -60.31 -18.83 -44.27
CA ASP A 597 -60.62 -18.98 -45.70
C ASP A 597 -61.25 -17.72 -46.30
N LYS A 598 -62.23 -17.12 -45.60
CA LYS A 598 -62.80 -15.82 -46.01
C LYS A 598 -61.71 -14.72 -46.07
N PHE A 599 -60.83 -14.67 -45.08
CA PHE A 599 -59.74 -13.70 -45.03
C PHE A 599 -58.75 -13.88 -46.20
N SER A 600 -58.45 -15.13 -46.59
CA SER A 600 -57.59 -15.45 -47.73
C SER A 600 -58.18 -14.97 -49.08
N LYS A 601 -59.51 -14.85 -49.17
CA LYS A 601 -60.24 -14.45 -50.38
C LYS A 601 -60.56 -12.95 -50.43
N TRP A 602 -60.41 -12.24 -49.30
CA TRP A 602 -60.80 -10.83 -49.19
C TRP A 602 -59.95 -9.91 -50.07
N LYS A 603 -58.61 -10.01 -49.98
CA LYS A 603 -57.64 -9.26 -50.79
C LYS A 603 -56.40 -10.10 -51.05
N LYS A 604 -55.62 -9.76 -52.08
CA LYS A 604 -54.33 -10.42 -52.34
C LYS A 604 -53.42 -10.25 -51.12
N SER A 605 -52.99 -11.36 -50.53
CA SER A 605 -52.17 -11.35 -49.31
C SER A 605 -50.82 -10.65 -49.55
N PRO A 606 -50.48 -9.61 -48.76
CA PRO A 606 -49.21 -8.89 -48.88
C PRO A 606 -48.01 -9.70 -48.34
N VAL A 607 -48.27 -10.76 -47.58
CA VAL A 607 -47.26 -11.72 -47.08
C VAL A 607 -47.14 -12.98 -47.94
N GLY A 608 -47.99 -13.12 -48.96
CA GLY A 608 -48.15 -14.36 -49.71
C GLY A 608 -49.11 -15.34 -49.01
N TYR A 609 -49.26 -16.53 -49.59
CA TYR A 609 -50.15 -17.57 -49.06
C TYR A 609 -49.39 -18.66 -48.29
N GLU A 610 -48.06 -18.62 -48.33
CA GLU A 610 -47.19 -19.56 -47.62
C GLU A 610 -47.40 -19.50 -46.09
N PRO A 611 -47.56 -18.32 -45.45
CA PRO A 611 -47.86 -18.25 -44.01
C PRO A 611 -49.22 -18.84 -43.62
N PHE A 612 -50.20 -18.86 -44.53
CA PHE A 612 -51.49 -19.52 -44.29
C PHE A 612 -51.31 -21.04 -44.23
N VAL A 613 -50.53 -21.59 -45.17
CA VAL A 613 -50.19 -23.02 -45.20
C VAL A 613 -49.42 -23.42 -43.94
N ASP A 614 -48.39 -22.66 -43.58
CA ASP A 614 -47.59 -22.96 -42.38
C ASP A 614 -48.41 -22.90 -41.09
N ALA A 615 -49.34 -21.95 -40.97
CA ALA A 615 -50.25 -21.88 -39.85
C ALA A 615 -51.19 -23.09 -39.78
N CYS A 616 -51.74 -23.54 -40.91
CA CYS A 616 -52.57 -24.75 -40.96
C CYS A 616 -51.79 -26.03 -40.61
N LEU A 617 -50.57 -26.18 -41.14
CA LEU A 617 -49.71 -27.34 -40.86
C LEU A 617 -49.30 -27.42 -39.40
N LYS A 618 -49.02 -26.27 -38.76
CA LYS A 618 -48.69 -26.22 -37.33
C LYS A 618 -49.82 -26.77 -36.43
N HIS A 619 -51.07 -26.66 -36.86
CA HIS A 619 -52.24 -27.18 -36.14
C HIS A 619 -52.79 -28.50 -36.73
N ASN A 620 -51.99 -29.22 -37.53
CA ASN A 620 -52.33 -30.50 -38.15
C ASN A 620 -53.62 -30.47 -39.01
N LYS A 621 -53.90 -29.34 -39.68
CA LYS A 621 -55.03 -29.18 -40.60
C LYS A 621 -54.55 -29.16 -42.05
N SER A 622 -54.06 -30.30 -42.52
CA SER A 622 -53.57 -30.47 -43.90
C SER A 622 -54.67 -30.25 -44.94
N ASP A 623 -55.92 -30.61 -44.63
CA ASP A 623 -57.07 -30.41 -45.54
C ASP A 623 -57.37 -28.92 -45.79
N GLU A 624 -57.19 -28.07 -44.77
CA GLU A 624 -57.38 -26.63 -44.91
C GLU A 624 -56.21 -25.99 -45.69
N ALA A 625 -55.00 -26.52 -45.50
CA ALA A 625 -53.81 -26.07 -46.22
C ALA A 625 -53.92 -26.25 -47.75
N LEU A 626 -54.62 -27.30 -48.22
CA LEU A 626 -54.91 -27.54 -49.65
C LEU A 626 -55.61 -26.36 -50.32
N LYS A 627 -56.40 -25.57 -49.60
CA LYS A 627 -57.12 -24.42 -50.15
C LYS A 627 -56.18 -23.26 -50.50
N TYR A 628 -55.03 -23.16 -49.83
CA TYR A 628 -54.08 -22.05 -49.96
C TYR A 628 -52.85 -22.43 -50.81
N LEU A 629 -52.49 -23.72 -50.85
CA LEU A 629 -51.37 -24.26 -51.61
C LEU A 629 -51.36 -23.87 -53.12
N PRO A 630 -52.48 -23.88 -53.86
CA PRO A 630 -52.51 -23.45 -55.26
C PRO A 630 -52.13 -21.98 -55.48
N ARG A 631 -52.29 -21.15 -54.45
CA ARG A 631 -52.05 -19.69 -54.48
C ARG A 631 -50.64 -19.30 -54.00
N CYS A 632 -49.85 -20.26 -53.54
CA CYS A 632 -48.44 -20.03 -53.20
C CYS A 632 -47.62 -19.70 -54.46
N ARG A 633 -46.50 -18.98 -54.28
CA ARG A 633 -45.63 -18.62 -55.41
C ARG A 633 -45.04 -19.86 -56.09
N ASP A 634 -44.98 -19.84 -57.41
CA ASP A 634 -44.67 -21.01 -58.24
C ASP A 634 -43.29 -21.61 -57.95
N ASP A 635 -42.29 -20.80 -57.57
CA ASP A 635 -40.92 -21.20 -57.23
C ASP A 635 -40.80 -22.00 -55.92
N ILE A 636 -41.76 -21.85 -55.00
CA ILE A 636 -41.75 -22.52 -53.69
C ILE A 636 -42.94 -23.48 -53.53
N LYS A 637 -43.90 -23.42 -54.45
CA LYS A 637 -45.15 -24.18 -54.46
C LYS A 637 -44.92 -25.67 -54.24
N VAL A 638 -44.09 -26.30 -55.06
CA VAL A 638 -43.78 -27.74 -54.98
C VAL A 638 -43.20 -28.11 -53.60
N LYS A 639 -42.33 -27.27 -53.03
CA LYS A 639 -41.75 -27.50 -51.70
C LYS A 639 -42.79 -27.43 -50.58
N TYR A 640 -43.79 -26.55 -50.69
CA TYR A 640 -44.88 -26.44 -49.71
C TYR A 640 -45.90 -27.58 -49.82
N TYR A 641 -46.20 -28.07 -51.03
CA TYR A 641 -47.03 -29.28 -51.19
C TYR A 641 -46.36 -30.51 -50.56
N VAL A 642 -45.04 -30.68 -50.77
CA VAL A 642 -44.23 -31.71 -50.10
C VAL A 642 -44.25 -31.54 -48.58
N LYS A 643 -44.09 -30.31 -48.09
CA LYS A 643 -44.12 -29.98 -46.64
C LYS A 643 -45.49 -30.31 -46.01
N ALA A 644 -46.57 -30.18 -46.78
CA ALA A 644 -47.93 -30.50 -46.36
C ALA A 644 -48.30 -31.99 -46.45
N GLY A 645 -47.42 -32.83 -47.04
CA GLY A 645 -47.63 -34.28 -47.20
C GLY A 645 -48.42 -34.67 -48.46
N PHE A 646 -48.68 -33.72 -49.36
CA PHE A 646 -49.43 -33.93 -50.61
C PHE A 646 -48.48 -34.19 -51.78
N TYR A 647 -47.89 -35.39 -51.81
CA TYR A 647 -46.83 -35.75 -52.76
C TYR A 647 -47.33 -35.98 -54.20
N GLU A 648 -48.56 -36.48 -54.38
CA GLU A 648 -49.13 -36.68 -55.73
C GLU A 648 -49.44 -35.32 -56.38
N GLU A 649 -50.05 -34.42 -55.61
CA GLU A 649 -50.36 -33.06 -56.04
C GLU A 649 -49.08 -32.24 -56.24
N ALA A 650 -48.04 -32.43 -55.40
CA ALA A 650 -46.73 -31.81 -55.60
C ALA A 650 -46.09 -32.22 -56.94
N ALA A 651 -46.17 -33.51 -57.30
CA ALA A 651 -45.61 -34.01 -58.55
C ALA A 651 -46.40 -33.56 -59.78
N GLN A 652 -47.73 -33.47 -59.67
CA GLN A 652 -48.59 -32.91 -60.71
C GLN A 652 -48.25 -31.43 -60.98
N VAL A 653 -48.08 -30.63 -59.92
CA VAL A 653 -47.68 -29.22 -60.04
C VAL A 653 -46.28 -29.07 -60.64
N ALA A 654 -45.32 -29.91 -60.23
CA ALA A 654 -43.96 -29.90 -60.78
C ALA A 654 -43.91 -30.32 -62.26
N PHE A 655 -44.79 -31.27 -62.65
CA PHE A 655 -45.00 -31.68 -64.05
C PHE A 655 -45.60 -30.55 -64.90
N GLU A 656 -46.61 -29.85 -64.38
CA GLU A 656 -47.21 -28.69 -65.06
C GLU A 656 -46.23 -27.52 -65.22
N GLN A 657 -45.33 -27.32 -64.26
CA GLN A 657 -44.28 -26.29 -64.29
C GLN A 657 -43.08 -26.65 -65.20
N LYS A 658 -43.01 -27.88 -65.71
CA LYS A 658 -41.87 -28.41 -66.49
C LYS A 658 -40.53 -28.39 -65.75
N ASP A 659 -40.54 -28.51 -64.42
CA ASP A 659 -39.34 -28.48 -63.58
C ASP A 659 -38.89 -29.91 -63.22
N GLU A 660 -37.94 -30.44 -64.00
CA GLU A 660 -37.33 -31.77 -63.79
C GLU A 660 -36.65 -31.89 -62.41
N GLY A 661 -36.05 -30.80 -61.91
CA GLY A 661 -35.38 -30.78 -60.62
C GLY A 661 -36.35 -30.85 -59.45
N ALA A 662 -37.49 -30.17 -59.56
CA ALA A 662 -38.56 -30.22 -58.56
C ALA A 662 -39.27 -31.58 -58.52
N LEU A 663 -39.47 -32.25 -59.67
CA LEU A 663 -40.00 -33.61 -59.74
C LEU A 663 -39.09 -34.64 -59.05
N ALA A 664 -37.78 -34.58 -59.32
CA ALA A 664 -36.79 -35.41 -58.63
C ALA A 664 -36.76 -35.15 -57.11
N PHE A 665 -36.94 -33.89 -56.70
CA PHE A 665 -37.06 -33.53 -55.29
C PHE A 665 -38.30 -34.16 -54.62
N VAL A 666 -39.47 -34.13 -55.26
CA VAL A 666 -40.70 -34.78 -54.75
C VAL A 666 -40.50 -36.30 -54.61
N GLN A 667 -39.90 -36.95 -55.61
CA GLN A 667 -39.60 -38.39 -55.57
C GLN A 667 -38.69 -38.74 -54.39
N SER A 668 -37.63 -37.96 -54.16
CA SER A 668 -36.67 -38.19 -53.06
C SER A 668 -37.27 -38.01 -51.66
N LYS A 669 -38.33 -37.20 -51.53
CA LYS A 669 -38.98 -36.86 -50.25
C LYS A 669 -40.23 -37.67 -49.97
N CYS A 670 -40.77 -38.39 -50.95
CA CYS A 670 -41.90 -39.30 -50.78
C CYS A 670 -41.46 -40.53 -49.96
N PRO A 671 -42.13 -40.87 -48.84
CA PRO A 671 -41.77 -42.03 -48.03
C PRO A 671 -41.87 -43.35 -48.83
N ILE A 672 -40.88 -44.23 -48.69
CA ILE A 672 -40.78 -45.53 -49.40
C ILE A 672 -41.99 -46.45 -49.15
N ARG A 673 -42.77 -46.21 -48.09
CA ARG A 673 -43.98 -46.97 -47.75
C ARG A 673 -45.18 -46.65 -48.65
N GLU A 674 -45.16 -45.56 -49.41
CA GLU A 674 -46.27 -45.14 -50.29
C GLU A 674 -45.97 -45.52 -51.76
N THR A 675 -45.85 -46.83 -52.03
CA THR A 675 -45.45 -47.39 -53.34
C THR A 675 -46.30 -46.90 -54.51
N LEU A 676 -47.62 -46.84 -54.35
CA LEU A 676 -48.55 -46.36 -55.40
C LEU A 676 -48.30 -44.90 -55.80
N LYS A 677 -47.93 -44.05 -54.82
CA LYS A 677 -47.62 -42.63 -55.09
C LYS A 677 -46.27 -42.51 -55.78
N GLN A 678 -45.28 -43.30 -55.37
CA GLN A 678 -43.97 -43.33 -56.04
C GLN A 678 -44.06 -43.77 -57.50
N GLU A 679 -44.90 -44.78 -57.81
CA GLU A 679 -45.15 -45.21 -59.20
C GLU A 679 -45.77 -44.10 -60.04
N ARG A 680 -46.74 -43.37 -59.50
CA ARG A 680 -47.34 -42.21 -60.19
C ARG A 680 -46.35 -41.06 -60.40
N ILE A 681 -45.50 -40.77 -59.41
CA ILE A 681 -44.46 -39.74 -59.53
C ILE A 681 -43.42 -40.15 -60.58
N ALA A 682 -43.01 -41.43 -60.62
CA ALA A 682 -42.08 -41.95 -61.61
C ALA A 682 -42.66 -41.90 -63.04
N ALA A 683 -43.95 -42.24 -63.20
CA ALA A 683 -44.64 -42.11 -64.49
C ALA A 683 -44.68 -40.67 -65.01
N LEU A 684 -44.88 -39.68 -64.12
CA LEU A 684 -44.84 -38.26 -64.48
C LEU A 684 -43.43 -37.80 -64.89
N ILE A 685 -42.38 -38.33 -64.26
CA ILE A 685 -40.97 -38.05 -64.63
C ILE A 685 -40.67 -38.59 -66.04
N GLU A 686 -41.05 -39.84 -66.33
CA GLU A 686 -40.86 -40.44 -67.66
C GLU A 686 -41.65 -39.71 -68.75
N GLN A 687 -42.88 -39.27 -68.45
CA GLN A 687 -43.71 -38.49 -69.38
C GLN A 687 -43.15 -37.09 -69.68
N LEU A 688 -42.38 -36.50 -68.77
CA LEU A 688 -41.76 -35.20 -68.99
C LEU A 688 -40.46 -35.32 -69.79
N ALA A 689 -39.67 -36.36 -69.52
CA ALA A 689 -38.46 -36.70 -70.26
C ALA A 689 -38.74 -37.03 -71.74
N THR A 690 -39.92 -37.58 -72.03
CA THR A 690 -40.38 -37.91 -73.40
C THR A 690 -41.02 -36.73 -74.15
N ARG A 691 -41.28 -35.59 -73.49
CA ARG A 691 -41.92 -34.38 -74.05
C ARG A 691 -40.93 -33.25 -74.39
N LYS A 692 -39.62 -33.49 -74.30
CA LYS A 692 -38.56 -32.53 -74.68
C LYS A 692 -38.50 -32.29 -76.19
#